data_AF-A0A7V6INJ0-F1
#
_entry.id   AF-A0A7V6INJ0-F1
#
_cell.length_a   1.000
_cell.length_b   1.000
_cell.length_c   1.000
_cell.angle_alpha   90.00
_cell.angle_beta   90.00
_cell.angle_gamma   90.00
#
_symmetry.space_group_name_H-M   'P 1'
#
loop_
_entity.id
_entity.type
_entity.pdbx_description
1 polymer ?
#
loop_
_entity_poly.entity_id
_entity_poly.type
_entity_poly.pdbx_seq_one_letter_code
_entity_poly.pdbx_strand_id
1 'polypeptide(L)'
;MKSLFTEDYSLYDYNQELLQATSDDKVNEIQLVCAFDNSKISVILAPSSNQKDYYGIHPSFNIEKLAVFLRKRRLLTADDFWQSVIEFQHEEKLCNLSGIEFDEDEETPYSFPFLNEIETYEIALLGQAILQTASRFGFVFQLSDTLFNDFKKDLLAIWSRYEKCEQDRQSLFFEFDEERQTFSGYGLWPGKILLELDASYGWYFDAKSEKLVIRREKSKEKGDHKFSDLPYFFEQDTGMNMLKYFTLKEEKRKKKEKRKKEEKKKTVYYSGVMPRVLKMEFIPEQPAANVKSLVVEVGRTTFATVDTFDNPAMISHPFFTEEWKYRIENFYQYEDHVQKQYLHKRTKKEPNQRKQEEEEIKRINKYLRYSINTHTIAISANITTDDKFLLISERAAQSIDGDEYYCSANGQSEFRDKNVDFYAKSVLEDLPTMDFDSNYRIDLNGEMNRETVAELGISQFQNEWTYYGFSYLNINNDKKTFGQIVKRRMHFNLLMHNDAVRSFREINDHIDDATESFENQKIEAIKVNIYHNYWHAVKNILGSFIQWCYDNSTIVTWFLISLSIFFNLNDFDSDLGDIIEISIAIALVILTLVKKKGEHNFSKKKHSVTLFSKKIIQRKKSNDYLDYLYRDNKKIKKYSSKMNAILKVMFSLYLLDKMRQEEK
;
A
#
# COMPACT_ATOMS: atom_id res chain seq x y z
N MET A 1 -8.71 -29.35 16.32
CA MET A 1 -7.53 -28.70 15.69
C MET A 1 -6.66 -28.13 16.80
N LYS A 2 -5.33 -28.01 16.64
CA LYS A 2 -4.44 -27.34 17.61
C LYS A 2 -4.34 -25.83 17.28
N SER A 3 -4.05 -24.98 18.26
CA SER A 3 -3.83 -23.53 18.09
C SER A 3 -2.48 -23.25 17.43
N LEU A 4 -2.32 -22.06 16.81
CA LEU A 4 -1.02 -21.55 16.35
C LEU A 4 -0.08 -21.25 17.53
N PHE A 5 -0.67 -20.83 18.64
CA PHE A 5 0.01 -20.47 19.89
C PHE A 5 -0.17 -21.58 20.92
N THR A 6 0.88 -21.79 21.72
CA THR A 6 0.95 -22.86 22.72
C THR A 6 1.14 -22.27 24.11
N GLU A 7 0.99 -23.07 25.16
CA GLU A 7 1.34 -22.62 26.53
C GLU A 7 2.78 -22.10 26.62
N ASP A 8 3.71 -22.75 25.90
CA ASP A 8 5.12 -22.38 25.81
C ASP A 8 5.40 -21.17 24.88
N TYR A 9 4.42 -20.70 24.11
CA TYR A 9 4.57 -19.60 23.16
C TYR A 9 3.24 -18.92 22.89
N SER A 10 2.94 -17.89 23.68
CA SER A 10 1.64 -17.21 23.70
C SER A 10 1.52 -16.13 22.63
N LEU A 11 0.29 -15.65 22.38
CA LEU A 11 0.03 -14.47 21.56
C LEU A 11 0.80 -13.23 22.05
N TYR A 12 0.92 -13.08 23.38
CA TYR A 12 1.72 -12.03 23.99
C TYR A 12 3.20 -12.14 23.59
N ASP A 13 3.79 -13.33 23.69
CA ASP A 13 5.19 -13.55 23.33
C ASP A 13 5.43 -13.23 21.84
N TYR A 14 4.51 -13.68 20.98
CA TYR A 14 4.55 -13.36 19.55
C TYR A 14 4.49 -11.86 19.28
N ASN A 15 3.56 -11.13 19.92
CA ASN A 15 3.45 -9.68 19.74
C ASN A 15 4.71 -8.94 20.24
N GLN A 16 5.33 -9.39 21.34
CA GLN A 16 6.59 -8.80 21.81
C GLN A 16 7.74 -9.01 20.82
N GLU A 17 7.88 -10.22 20.29
CA GLU A 17 8.89 -10.50 19.27
C GLU A 17 8.61 -9.75 17.96
N LEU A 18 7.33 -9.58 17.61
CA LEU A 18 6.95 -8.92 16.36
C LEU A 18 7.37 -7.44 16.39
N LEU A 19 7.14 -6.75 17.51
CA LEU A 19 7.59 -5.36 17.71
C LEU A 19 9.11 -5.23 17.57
N GLN A 20 9.87 -6.22 18.02
CA GLN A 20 11.33 -6.25 17.85
C GLN A 20 11.74 -6.54 16.40
N ALA A 21 11.03 -7.42 15.71
CA ALA A 21 11.31 -7.77 14.32
C ALA A 21 10.96 -6.66 13.31
N THR A 22 10.05 -5.75 13.69
CA THR A 22 9.63 -4.59 12.89
C THR A 22 10.19 -3.27 13.41
N SER A 23 11.10 -3.28 14.39
CA SER A 23 11.63 -2.05 15.01
C SER A 23 12.37 -1.12 14.04
N ASP A 24 12.92 -1.70 12.97
CA ASP A 24 13.68 -0.99 11.93
C ASP A 24 12.78 -0.56 10.75
N ASP A 25 11.51 -0.96 10.76
CA ASP A 25 10.55 -0.59 9.71
C ASP A 25 9.99 0.82 9.97
N LYS A 26 9.31 1.41 8.99
CA LYS A 26 8.62 2.72 9.14
C LYS A 26 7.39 2.68 10.07
N VAL A 27 7.19 1.57 10.78
CA VAL A 27 6.01 1.23 11.58
C VAL A 27 6.37 1.38 13.06
N ASN A 28 5.54 2.06 13.82
CA ASN A 28 5.78 2.28 15.25
C ASN A 28 5.31 1.07 16.08
N GLU A 29 4.14 0.55 15.77
CA GLU A 29 3.55 -0.60 16.45
C GLU A 29 2.76 -1.46 15.46
N ILE A 30 2.90 -2.77 15.58
CA ILE A 30 2.10 -3.76 14.87
C ILE A 30 1.82 -4.92 15.83
N GLN A 31 0.55 -5.28 15.98
CA GLN A 31 0.14 -6.33 16.91
C GLN A 31 -1.03 -7.13 16.36
N LEU A 32 -1.02 -8.42 16.66
CA LEU A 32 -2.12 -9.33 16.42
C LEU A 32 -3.12 -9.21 17.57
N VAL A 33 -4.36 -8.85 17.25
CA VAL A 33 -5.46 -8.64 18.21
C VAL A 33 -6.23 -9.92 18.46
N CYS A 34 -6.47 -10.67 17.38
CA CYS A 34 -7.17 -11.93 17.40
C CYS A 34 -6.44 -12.91 16.49
N ALA A 35 -6.31 -14.17 16.89
CA ALA A 35 -5.58 -15.15 16.12
C ALA A 35 -6.23 -16.53 16.15
N PHE A 36 -5.98 -17.31 15.10
CA PHE A 36 -6.54 -18.64 14.95
C PHE A 36 -6.14 -19.55 16.13
N ASP A 37 -7.11 -20.24 16.74
CA ASP A 37 -6.92 -21.16 17.86
C ASP A 37 -7.48 -22.57 17.53
N ASN A 38 -8.11 -23.25 18.48
CA ASN A 38 -8.76 -24.53 18.19
C ASN A 38 -10.11 -24.37 17.45
N SER A 39 -10.60 -23.14 17.31
CA SER A 39 -11.83 -22.73 16.65
C SER A 39 -11.56 -22.05 15.31
N LYS A 40 -12.53 -22.09 14.39
CA LYS A 40 -12.48 -21.23 13.19
C LYS A 40 -12.71 -19.79 13.60
N ILE A 41 -12.08 -18.83 12.91
CA ILE A 41 -12.38 -17.40 13.09
C ILE A 41 -13.40 -16.98 12.05
N SER A 42 -14.39 -16.21 12.50
CA SER A 42 -15.28 -15.44 11.64
C SER A 42 -15.17 -13.97 12.04
N VAL A 43 -14.79 -13.11 11.09
CA VAL A 43 -14.83 -11.65 11.25
C VAL A 43 -15.99 -11.12 10.42
N ILE A 44 -16.80 -10.26 11.03
CA ILE A 44 -18.00 -9.66 10.45
C ILE A 44 -17.93 -8.15 10.64
N LEU A 45 -18.24 -7.39 9.59
CA LEU A 45 -18.45 -5.95 9.72
C LEU A 45 -19.92 -5.66 10.01
N ALA A 46 -20.16 -4.81 11.00
CA ALA A 46 -21.49 -4.34 11.38
C ALA A 46 -21.56 -2.82 11.23
N PRO A 47 -22.35 -2.29 10.28
CA PRO A 47 -22.56 -0.85 10.14
C PRO A 47 -23.12 -0.26 11.43
N SER A 48 -22.53 0.84 11.90
CA SER A 48 -23.06 1.54 13.08
C SER A 48 -24.38 2.23 12.74
N SER A 49 -25.39 2.01 13.58
CA SER A 49 -26.69 2.70 13.44
C SER A 49 -26.58 4.21 13.68
N ASN A 50 -25.57 4.63 14.45
CA ASN A 50 -25.42 5.99 14.95
C ASN A 50 -24.50 6.85 14.08
N GLN A 51 -23.68 6.24 13.21
CA GLN A 51 -22.77 6.94 12.30
C GLN A 51 -23.13 6.67 10.85
N LYS A 52 -24.17 7.36 10.38
CA LYS A 52 -24.55 7.32 8.97
C LYS A 52 -23.74 8.30 8.11
N ASP A 53 -23.09 9.31 8.66
CA ASP A 53 -22.27 10.23 7.85
C ASP A 53 -20.83 9.73 7.68
N TYR A 54 -20.08 10.38 6.80
CA TYR A 54 -18.67 10.08 6.55
C TYR A 54 -17.79 10.80 7.57
N TYR A 55 -16.88 10.07 8.21
CA TYR A 55 -15.82 10.63 9.03
C TYR A 55 -14.68 11.16 8.15
N GLY A 56 -14.34 12.44 8.33
CA GLY A 56 -13.35 13.18 7.59
C GLY A 56 -13.91 13.84 6.33
N ILE A 57 -13.15 13.80 5.24
CA ILE A 57 -13.48 14.42 3.96
C ILE A 57 -14.56 13.60 3.23
N HIS A 58 -15.64 14.25 2.81
CA HIS A 58 -16.76 13.65 2.10
C HIS A 58 -16.32 13.08 0.73
N PRO A 59 -16.82 11.90 0.30
CA PRO A 59 -16.37 11.26 -0.96
C PRO A 59 -16.68 12.07 -2.22
N SER A 60 -17.67 12.96 -2.16
CA SER A 60 -17.95 13.88 -3.27
C SER A 60 -16.84 14.92 -3.48
N PHE A 61 -15.91 15.10 -2.55
CA PHE A 61 -14.74 15.93 -2.76
C PHE A 61 -13.80 15.26 -3.77
N ASN A 62 -14.01 15.60 -5.04
CA ASN A 62 -13.30 15.09 -6.19
C ASN A 62 -12.68 16.24 -6.99
N ILE A 63 -12.08 15.93 -8.14
CA ILE A 63 -11.44 16.91 -9.03
C ILE A 63 -12.42 17.99 -9.49
N GLU A 64 -13.69 17.64 -9.73
CA GLU A 64 -14.72 18.59 -10.16
C GLU A 64 -15.08 19.57 -9.04
N LYS A 65 -15.24 19.09 -7.80
CA LYS A 65 -15.44 19.96 -6.63
C LYS A 65 -14.23 20.85 -6.35
N LEU A 66 -13.02 20.33 -6.50
CA LEU A 66 -11.81 21.16 -6.44
C LEU A 66 -11.86 22.25 -7.53
N ALA A 67 -12.22 21.92 -8.76
CA ALA A 67 -12.33 22.92 -9.83
C ALA A 67 -13.40 23.99 -9.51
N VAL A 68 -14.54 23.61 -8.90
CA VAL A 68 -15.54 24.57 -8.44
C VAL A 68 -14.97 25.51 -7.37
N PHE A 69 -14.24 24.98 -6.39
CA PHE A 69 -13.56 25.79 -5.36
C PHE A 69 -12.59 26.79 -6.00
N LEU A 70 -11.74 26.34 -6.93
CA LEU A 70 -10.74 27.17 -7.58
C LEU A 70 -11.33 28.23 -8.52
N ARG A 71 -12.48 27.97 -9.14
CA ARG A 71 -13.15 28.92 -10.05
C ARG A 71 -13.84 30.08 -9.35
N LYS A 72 -14.36 29.86 -8.14
CA LYS A 72 -15.19 30.89 -7.49
C LYS A 72 -14.37 32.12 -7.05
N ARG A 73 -13.05 32.00 -6.81
CA ARG A 73 -12.28 33.01 -6.06
C ARG A 73 -10.82 33.12 -6.49
N ARG A 74 -10.26 34.33 -6.38
CA ARG A 74 -8.83 34.58 -6.54
C ARG A 74 -8.08 34.28 -5.23
N LEU A 75 -7.48 33.10 -5.14
CA LEU A 75 -6.71 32.59 -3.99
C LEU A 75 -5.26 33.10 -4.05
N LEU A 76 -5.06 34.41 -3.91
CA LEU A 76 -3.72 35.02 -4.01
C LEU A 76 -3.01 35.15 -2.67
N THR A 77 -3.75 35.21 -1.57
CA THR A 77 -3.22 35.32 -0.21
C THR A 77 -3.71 34.18 0.68
N ALA A 78 -3.03 33.98 1.81
CA ALA A 78 -3.46 33.02 2.82
C ALA A 78 -4.87 33.34 3.35
N ASP A 79 -5.18 34.62 3.57
CA ASP A 79 -6.48 35.06 4.08
C ASP A 79 -7.59 34.79 3.05
N ASP A 80 -7.35 35.09 1.77
CA ASP A 80 -8.30 34.76 0.69
C ASP A 80 -8.56 33.25 0.63
N PHE A 81 -7.50 32.44 0.78
CA PHE A 81 -7.60 30.99 0.79
C PHE A 81 -8.47 30.50 1.95
N TRP A 82 -8.15 30.85 3.19
CA TRP A 82 -8.89 30.34 4.35
C TRP A 82 -10.31 30.86 4.44
N GLN A 83 -10.57 32.11 4.05
CA GLN A 83 -11.94 32.61 3.95
C GLN A 83 -12.76 31.78 2.96
N SER A 84 -12.16 31.42 1.82
CA SER A 84 -12.79 30.57 0.82
C SER A 84 -13.05 29.15 1.34
N VAL A 85 -12.12 28.57 2.11
CA VAL A 85 -12.30 27.24 2.73
C VAL A 85 -13.46 27.26 3.73
N ILE A 86 -13.56 28.29 4.57
CA ILE A 86 -14.65 28.46 5.54
C ILE A 86 -16.00 28.49 4.83
N GLU A 87 -16.15 29.35 3.82
CA GLU A 87 -17.41 29.45 3.08
C GLU A 87 -17.73 28.15 2.34
N PHE A 88 -16.72 27.50 1.76
CA PHE A 88 -16.91 26.23 1.06
C PHE A 88 -17.34 25.11 2.01
N GLN A 89 -16.77 25.05 3.22
CA GLN A 89 -17.20 24.14 4.27
C GLN A 89 -18.64 24.43 4.73
N HIS A 90 -19.02 25.71 4.88
CA HIS A 90 -20.38 26.07 5.30
C HIS A 90 -21.42 25.80 4.20
N GLU A 91 -21.07 26.02 2.93
CA GLU A 91 -21.94 25.79 1.77
C GLU A 91 -22.15 24.29 1.51
N GLU A 92 -21.09 23.49 1.57
CA GLU A 92 -21.07 22.13 1.03
C GLU A 92 -20.89 21.04 2.10
N LYS A 93 -20.43 21.39 3.31
CA LYS A 93 -20.18 20.46 4.43
C LYS A 93 -19.32 19.25 4.03
N LEU A 94 -18.13 19.54 3.52
CA LEU A 94 -17.24 18.54 2.90
C LEU A 94 -16.28 17.87 3.88
N CYS A 95 -16.17 18.34 5.12
CA CYS A 95 -15.44 17.65 6.18
C CYS A 95 -16.35 17.48 7.40
N ASN A 96 -16.29 16.34 8.07
CA ASN A 96 -17.08 16.06 9.26
C ASN A 96 -16.29 15.18 10.25
N LEU A 97 -16.10 15.64 11.48
CA LEU A 97 -15.41 14.90 12.55
C LEU A 97 -16.37 14.35 13.62
N SER A 98 -17.68 14.40 13.38
CA SER A 98 -18.70 13.85 14.27
C SER A 98 -18.52 12.35 14.53
N GLY A 99 -19.06 11.90 15.67
CA GLY A 99 -18.99 10.51 16.08
C GLY A 99 -17.81 10.18 17.02
N ILE A 100 -17.10 11.19 17.53
CA ILE A 100 -16.16 11.01 18.65
C ILE A 100 -16.95 11.25 19.94
N GLU A 101 -17.15 10.20 20.73
CA GLU A 101 -17.86 10.27 22.01
C GLU A 101 -16.85 10.46 23.15
N PHE A 102 -16.91 11.62 23.81
CA PHE A 102 -16.14 11.88 25.03
C PHE A 102 -17.03 11.60 26.24
N ASP A 103 -16.53 10.78 27.16
CA ASP A 103 -17.17 10.62 28.46
C ASP A 103 -16.82 11.81 29.35
N GLU A 104 -17.81 12.51 29.91
CA GLU A 104 -17.57 13.60 30.86
C GLU A 104 -17.02 13.06 32.20
N ASP A 105 -17.21 11.77 32.49
CA ASP A 105 -16.93 11.14 33.79
C ASP A 105 -15.57 10.41 33.91
N GLU A 106 -14.86 10.14 32.81
CA GLU A 106 -13.45 9.72 32.92
C GLU A 106 -12.61 10.98 33.09
N GLU A 107 -11.84 11.10 34.18
CA GLU A 107 -10.77 12.09 34.34
C GLU A 107 -9.79 11.94 33.16
N THR A 108 -10.10 12.50 32.00
CA THR A 108 -9.16 12.63 30.91
C THR A 108 -8.11 13.61 31.43
N PRO A 109 -6.86 13.18 31.62
CA PRO A 109 -5.83 14.01 32.24
C PRO A 109 -5.50 15.28 31.43
N TYR A 110 -6.13 15.45 30.27
CA TYR A 110 -6.08 16.63 29.43
C TYR A 110 -7.50 16.97 28.96
N SER A 111 -8.06 18.05 29.50
CA SER A 111 -9.14 18.80 28.86
C SER A 111 -8.57 19.44 27.58
N PHE A 112 -8.31 18.64 26.54
CA PHE A 112 -7.93 19.20 25.26
C PHE A 112 -9.14 19.99 24.76
N PRO A 113 -9.01 21.27 24.34
CA PRO A 113 -10.13 22.11 23.92
C PRO A 113 -10.82 21.63 22.61
N PHE A 114 -10.52 20.39 22.18
CA PHE A 114 -10.94 19.78 20.93
C PHE A 114 -12.44 19.92 20.66
N LEU A 115 -13.27 19.66 21.67
CA LEU A 115 -14.73 19.70 21.55
C LEU A 115 -15.28 21.08 21.23
N ASN A 116 -14.65 22.15 21.75
CA ASN A 116 -15.12 23.51 21.54
C ASN A 116 -14.67 24.09 20.19
N GLU A 117 -13.80 23.39 19.45
CA GLU A 117 -13.21 23.85 18.20
C GLU A 117 -13.39 22.87 17.03
N ILE A 118 -14.31 21.89 17.12
CA ILE A 118 -14.45 20.82 16.11
C ILE A 118 -14.62 21.34 14.69
N GLU A 119 -15.48 22.36 14.50
CA GLU A 119 -15.70 23.02 13.22
C GLU A 119 -14.41 23.65 12.67
N THR A 120 -13.60 24.23 13.54
CA THR A 120 -12.31 24.80 13.14
C THR A 120 -11.34 23.72 12.65
N TYR A 121 -11.32 22.54 13.29
CA TYR A 121 -10.51 21.42 12.81
C TYR A 121 -11.02 20.85 11.49
N GLU A 122 -12.35 20.78 11.30
CA GLU A 122 -12.95 20.39 10.02
C GLU A 122 -12.54 21.34 8.88
N ILE A 123 -12.59 22.66 9.12
CA ILE A 123 -12.12 23.68 8.18
C ILE A 123 -10.64 23.49 7.88
N ALA A 124 -9.82 23.28 8.91
CA ALA A 124 -8.38 23.11 8.76
C ALA A 124 -8.03 21.86 7.92
N LEU A 125 -8.68 20.73 8.20
CA LEU A 125 -8.51 19.48 7.46
C LEU A 125 -9.00 19.60 6.01
N LEU A 126 -10.12 20.30 5.77
CA LEU A 126 -10.58 20.56 4.41
C LEU A 126 -9.57 21.42 3.63
N GLY A 127 -9.04 22.48 4.26
CA GLY A 127 -8.00 23.30 3.65
C GLY A 127 -6.75 22.50 3.31
N GLN A 128 -6.33 21.60 4.19
CA GLN A 128 -5.23 20.67 3.92
C GLN A 128 -5.54 19.73 2.74
N ALA A 129 -6.73 19.13 2.71
CA ALA A 129 -7.16 18.24 1.64
C ALA A 129 -7.23 18.94 0.28
N ILE A 130 -7.67 20.20 0.24
CA ILE A 130 -7.68 21.04 -0.96
C ILE A 130 -6.25 21.25 -1.48
N LEU A 131 -5.32 21.63 -0.62
CA LEU A 131 -3.92 21.86 -1.00
C LEU A 131 -3.24 20.57 -1.45
N GLN A 132 -3.45 19.48 -0.70
CA GLN A 132 -2.95 18.14 -1.04
C GLN A 132 -3.46 17.69 -2.41
N THR A 133 -4.77 17.82 -2.66
CA THR A 133 -5.38 17.42 -3.93
C THR A 133 -4.88 18.31 -5.07
N ALA A 134 -4.80 19.63 -4.84
CA ALA A 134 -4.28 20.58 -5.81
C ALA A 134 -2.83 20.28 -6.20
N SER A 135 -1.98 19.82 -5.26
CA SER A 135 -0.57 19.48 -5.51
C SER A 135 -0.36 18.37 -6.55
N ARG A 136 -1.40 17.59 -6.85
CA ARG A 136 -1.37 16.54 -7.89
C ARG A 136 -1.54 17.12 -9.30
N PHE A 137 -1.96 18.37 -9.39
CA PHE A 137 -2.16 19.11 -10.62
C PHE A 137 -1.10 20.20 -10.73
N GLY A 138 -0.76 20.54 -11.97
CA GLY A 138 0.31 21.48 -12.25
C GLY A 138 0.57 21.63 -13.72
N PHE A 139 1.55 22.46 -14.04
CA PHE A 139 1.98 22.73 -15.39
C PHE A 139 3.43 22.29 -15.59
N VAL A 140 3.77 21.94 -16.83
CA VAL A 140 5.13 21.57 -17.21
C VAL A 140 5.53 22.35 -18.45
N PHE A 141 6.71 22.97 -18.39
CA PHE A 141 7.29 23.67 -19.53
C PHE A 141 8.71 23.18 -19.78
N GLN A 142 9.11 23.15 -21.05
CA GLN A 142 10.49 22.95 -21.45
C GLN A 142 11.09 24.32 -21.76
N LEU A 143 12.29 24.58 -21.24
CA LEU A 143 13.00 25.84 -21.42
C LEU A 143 14.28 25.58 -22.20
N SER A 144 14.76 26.59 -22.93
CA SER A 144 16.10 26.53 -23.52
C SER A 144 17.17 26.59 -22.42
N ASP A 145 18.33 25.98 -22.64
CA ASP A 145 19.45 25.88 -21.69
C ASP A 145 19.72 27.16 -20.88
N THR A 146 19.83 28.30 -21.57
CA THR A 146 20.13 29.60 -20.97
C THR A 146 18.99 30.09 -20.07
N LEU A 147 17.76 30.01 -20.57
CA LEU A 147 16.56 30.42 -19.86
C LEU A 147 16.23 29.48 -18.69
N PHE A 148 16.51 28.19 -18.83
CA PHE A 148 16.30 27.20 -17.78
C PHE A 148 17.12 27.52 -16.54
N ASN A 149 18.42 27.79 -16.72
CA ASN A 149 19.33 28.10 -15.63
C ASN A 149 19.00 29.45 -14.98
N ASP A 150 18.66 30.46 -15.78
CA ASP A 150 18.21 31.77 -15.28
C ASP A 150 16.91 31.64 -14.48
N PHE A 151 15.90 30.97 -15.03
CA PHE A 151 14.61 30.75 -14.38
C PHE A 151 14.74 29.94 -13.10
N LYS A 152 15.56 28.88 -13.11
CA LYS A 152 15.86 28.09 -11.91
C LYS A 152 16.47 28.94 -10.80
N LYS A 153 17.48 29.74 -11.14
CA LYS A 153 18.16 30.62 -10.19
C LYS A 153 17.20 31.66 -9.61
N ASP A 154 16.42 32.32 -10.47
CA ASP A 154 15.49 33.37 -10.06
C ASP A 154 14.35 32.80 -9.21
N LEU A 155 13.76 31.66 -9.61
CA LEU A 155 12.69 31.03 -8.84
C LEU A 155 13.19 30.61 -7.45
N LEU A 156 14.37 30.00 -7.34
CA LEU A 156 14.94 29.62 -6.04
C LEU A 156 15.23 30.86 -5.17
N ALA A 157 15.69 31.96 -5.78
CA ALA A 157 15.90 33.23 -5.07
C ALA A 157 14.59 33.91 -4.63
N ILE A 158 13.52 33.83 -5.43
CA ILE A 158 12.18 34.26 -5.03
C ILE A 158 11.70 33.38 -3.89
N TRP A 159 11.69 32.06 -4.08
CA TRP A 159 11.16 31.09 -3.12
C TRP A 159 11.81 31.19 -1.74
N SER A 160 13.16 31.26 -1.70
CA SER A 160 13.93 31.42 -0.45
C SER A 160 13.61 32.70 0.34
N ARG A 161 13.03 33.73 -0.29
CA ARG A 161 12.58 34.95 0.42
C ARG A 161 11.21 34.78 1.07
N TYR A 162 10.40 33.86 0.55
CA TYR A 162 9.03 33.62 1.03
C TYR A 162 8.95 32.50 2.08
N GLU A 163 9.97 31.66 2.17
CA GLU A 163 9.97 30.52 3.08
C GLU A 163 11.17 30.50 4.03
N LYS A 164 10.86 30.33 5.33
CA LYS A 164 11.74 29.65 6.31
C LYS A 164 11.68 28.12 6.18
N CYS A 165 11.07 27.61 5.12
CA CYS A 165 10.88 26.19 4.91
C CYS A 165 12.22 25.56 4.57
N GLU A 166 12.51 24.42 5.20
CA GLU A 166 13.68 23.61 4.91
C GLU A 166 13.70 23.30 3.40
N GLN A 167 14.89 23.40 2.78
CA GLN A 167 15.11 23.12 1.34
C GLN A 167 14.53 21.77 0.90
N ASP A 168 14.33 20.84 1.84
CA ASP A 168 13.82 19.49 1.64
C ASP A 168 12.35 19.41 1.18
N ARG A 169 11.58 20.51 1.21
CA ARG A 169 10.14 20.52 0.82
C ARG A 169 9.81 21.20 -0.50
N GLN A 170 10.80 21.68 -1.24
CA GLN A 170 10.61 22.30 -2.57
C GLN A 170 9.87 21.40 -3.56
N SER A 171 10.11 20.08 -3.47
CA SER A 171 9.50 19.06 -4.33
C SER A 171 7.97 18.95 -4.25
N LEU A 172 7.35 19.58 -3.23
CA LEU A 172 5.89 19.68 -3.10
C LEU A 172 5.28 20.70 -4.07
N PHE A 173 6.08 21.68 -4.51
CA PHE A 173 5.61 22.82 -5.28
C PHE A 173 6.20 22.84 -6.68
N PHE A 174 7.46 22.45 -6.84
CA PHE A 174 8.07 22.38 -8.16
C PHE A 174 9.26 21.43 -8.23
N GLU A 175 9.60 21.05 -9.46
CA GLU A 175 10.76 20.22 -9.78
C GLU A 175 11.45 20.70 -11.05
N PHE A 176 12.78 20.57 -11.06
CA PHE A 176 13.64 20.83 -12.20
C PHE A 176 14.24 19.51 -12.70
N ASP A 177 14.03 19.20 -13.98
CA ASP A 177 14.72 18.12 -14.68
C ASP A 177 15.82 18.76 -15.53
N GLU A 178 17.07 18.66 -15.08
CA GLU A 178 18.22 19.26 -15.76
C GLU A 178 18.55 18.56 -17.08
N GLU A 179 18.35 17.24 -17.17
CA GLU A 179 18.62 16.48 -18.39
C GLU A 179 17.68 16.87 -19.52
N ARG A 180 16.41 17.12 -19.19
CA ARG A 180 15.38 17.50 -20.17
C ARG A 180 15.14 19.01 -20.23
N GLN A 181 15.74 19.78 -19.34
CA GLN A 181 15.51 21.21 -19.14
C GLN A 181 14.02 21.53 -18.98
N THR A 182 13.34 20.72 -18.16
CA THR A 182 11.92 20.93 -17.89
C THR A 182 11.71 21.43 -16.47
N PHE A 183 10.80 22.39 -16.36
CA PHE A 183 10.26 22.86 -15.09
C PHE A 183 8.86 22.29 -14.93
N SER A 184 8.54 21.84 -13.71
CA SER A 184 7.22 21.38 -13.35
C SER A 184 6.79 22.18 -12.12
N GLY A 185 5.67 22.91 -12.19
CA GLY A 185 5.09 23.60 -11.05
C GLY A 185 3.74 22.99 -10.70
N TYR A 186 3.48 22.80 -9.40
CA TYR A 186 2.39 22.00 -8.86
C TYR A 186 1.58 22.81 -7.84
N GLY A 187 0.29 22.47 -7.69
CA GLY A 187 -0.56 23.01 -6.64
C GLY A 187 -0.92 24.48 -6.79
N LEU A 188 -1.28 25.09 -5.65
CA LEU A 188 -1.62 26.50 -5.55
C LEU A 188 -0.38 27.31 -5.21
N TRP A 189 -0.25 28.47 -5.85
CA TRP A 189 0.93 29.32 -5.72
C TRP A 189 0.55 30.65 -5.06
N PRO A 190 1.32 31.12 -4.06
CA PRO A 190 1.08 32.42 -3.47
C PRO A 190 1.18 33.53 -4.50
N GLY A 191 0.22 34.46 -4.50
CA GLY A 191 0.14 35.56 -5.46
C GLY A 191 1.40 36.41 -5.49
N LYS A 192 2.08 36.59 -4.34
CA LYS A 192 3.34 37.33 -4.27
C LYS A 192 4.46 36.68 -5.11
N ILE A 193 4.57 35.35 -5.08
CA ILE A 193 5.54 34.60 -5.90
C ILE A 193 5.18 34.75 -7.38
N LEU A 194 3.90 34.58 -7.72
CA LEU A 194 3.40 34.73 -9.08
C LEU A 194 3.67 36.14 -9.64
N LEU A 195 3.45 37.18 -8.83
CA LEU A 195 3.68 38.58 -9.22
C LEU A 195 5.16 38.90 -9.43
N GLU A 196 6.07 38.32 -8.63
CA GLU A 196 7.52 38.48 -8.85
C GLU A 196 8.02 37.74 -10.09
N LEU A 197 7.44 36.57 -10.39
CA LEU A 197 7.68 35.88 -11.65
C LEU A 197 7.15 36.69 -12.84
N ASP A 198 5.96 37.28 -12.74
CA ASP A 198 5.36 38.17 -13.75
C ASP A 198 6.12 39.49 -13.95
N ALA A 199 6.86 39.93 -12.93
CA ALA A 199 7.75 41.07 -13.05
C ALA A 199 9.01 40.72 -13.86
N SER A 200 9.46 39.47 -13.77
CA SER A 200 10.75 39.00 -14.31
C SER A 200 10.63 38.27 -15.65
N TYR A 201 9.45 37.76 -15.97
CA TYR A 201 9.18 36.94 -17.15
C TYR A 201 7.88 37.37 -17.83
N GLY A 202 7.88 37.35 -19.17
CA GLY A 202 6.68 37.42 -20.00
C GLY A 202 6.20 36.03 -20.40
N TRP A 203 4.89 35.82 -20.37
CA TRP A 203 4.26 34.53 -20.63
C TRP A 203 3.31 34.67 -21.82
N TYR A 204 3.53 33.86 -22.86
CA TYR A 204 2.68 33.89 -24.07
C TYR A 204 2.27 32.48 -24.48
N PHE A 205 1.00 32.33 -24.86
CA PHE A 205 0.51 31.10 -25.46
C PHE A 205 0.69 31.19 -26.97
N ASP A 206 1.58 30.36 -27.52
CA ASP A 206 1.71 30.22 -28.96
C ASP A 206 0.58 29.34 -29.49
N ALA A 207 -0.45 30.00 -30.04
CA ALA A 207 -1.62 29.36 -30.61
C ALA A 207 -1.29 28.39 -31.77
N LYS A 208 -0.14 28.54 -32.45
CA LYS A 208 0.25 27.63 -33.53
C LYS A 208 0.86 26.33 -33.03
N SER A 209 1.65 26.40 -31.96
CA SER A 209 2.26 25.21 -31.36
C SER A 209 1.46 24.62 -30.21
N GLU A 210 0.37 25.29 -29.82
CA GLU A 210 -0.37 25.04 -28.58
C GLU A 210 0.61 24.95 -27.39
N LYS A 211 1.51 25.92 -27.21
CA LYS A 211 2.50 25.88 -26.10
C LYS A 211 2.53 27.18 -25.34
N LEU A 212 2.61 27.09 -24.02
CA LEU A 212 3.04 28.23 -23.21
C LEU A 212 4.55 28.41 -23.36
N VAL A 213 4.97 29.63 -23.65
CA VAL A 213 6.37 29.98 -23.81
C VAL A 213 6.74 31.13 -22.89
N ILE A 214 7.92 31.03 -22.28
CA ILE A 214 8.47 32.00 -21.33
C ILE A 214 9.56 32.83 -22.03
N ARG A 215 9.57 34.14 -21.80
CA ARG A 215 10.66 35.06 -22.22
C ARG A 215 11.07 35.95 -21.05
N ARG A 216 12.34 36.33 -21.00
CA ARG A 216 12.89 37.22 -19.97
C ARG A 216 12.52 38.69 -20.18
N GLU A 217 12.23 39.09 -21.41
CA GLU A 217 11.81 40.46 -21.75
C GLU A 217 10.30 40.54 -21.92
N LYS A 218 9.66 41.54 -21.28
CA LYS A 218 8.27 41.92 -21.56
C LYS A 218 8.19 42.40 -23.00
N SER A 219 7.64 41.58 -23.89
CA SER A 219 7.36 42.03 -25.24
C SER A 219 6.27 43.10 -25.18
N LYS A 220 6.37 44.18 -25.94
CA LYS A 220 5.26 45.15 -26.08
C LYS A 220 4.14 44.62 -26.98
N GLU A 221 4.16 43.35 -27.35
CA GLU A 221 3.17 42.76 -28.25
C GLU A 221 1.84 42.56 -27.51
N LYS A 222 0.73 42.84 -28.19
CA LYS A 222 -0.63 42.60 -27.67
C LYS A 222 -0.84 41.09 -27.51
N GLY A 223 -0.68 40.59 -26.30
CA GLY A 223 -0.91 39.17 -25.97
C GLY A 223 -0.30 38.68 -24.64
N ASP A 224 0.33 39.55 -23.85
CA ASP A 224 0.91 39.17 -22.55
C ASP A 224 -0.17 38.57 -21.62
N HIS A 225 -0.13 37.25 -21.44
CA HIS A 225 -0.84 36.59 -20.35
C HIS A 225 0.01 36.71 -19.09
N LYS A 226 -0.61 36.87 -17.92
CA LYS A 226 0.13 36.82 -16.66
C LYS A 226 0.21 35.39 -16.16
N PHE A 227 1.34 35.00 -15.59
CA PHE A 227 1.48 33.75 -14.85
C PHE A 227 0.53 33.67 -13.66
N SER A 228 0.24 34.81 -13.04
CA SER A 228 -0.83 34.90 -12.04
C SER A 228 -2.22 34.52 -12.57
N ASP A 229 -2.44 34.48 -13.88
CA ASP A 229 -3.70 34.01 -14.50
C ASP A 229 -3.66 32.49 -14.82
N LEU A 230 -2.47 31.84 -14.79
CA LEU A 230 -2.33 30.41 -15.11
C LEU A 230 -3.08 29.45 -14.17
N PRO A 231 -3.08 29.66 -12.84
CA PRO A 231 -3.91 28.87 -11.94
C PRO A 231 -5.41 28.97 -12.24
N TYR A 232 -5.85 29.99 -12.98
CA TYR A 232 -7.25 30.29 -13.27
C TYR A 232 -7.72 29.82 -14.66
N PHE A 233 -6.85 29.24 -15.50
CA PHE A 233 -7.28 28.62 -16.77
C PHE A 233 -8.04 27.29 -16.61
N PHE A 234 -8.51 26.95 -15.40
CA PHE A 234 -9.69 26.08 -15.24
C PHE A 234 -10.97 26.72 -15.79
N GLU A 235 -10.93 28.03 -16.04
CA GLU A 235 -11.99 28.81 -16.61
C GLU A 235 -12.01 28.71 -18.14
N GLN A 236 -13.15 28.22 -18.62
CA GLN A 236 -13.74 28.40 -19.94
C GLN A 236 -13.43 27.38 -21.04
N ASP A 237 -14.56 26.98 -21.62
CA ASP A 237 -14.89 26.31 -22.87
C ASP A 237 -14.22 26.98 -24.10
N THR A 238 -12.90 27.15 -24.07
CA THR A 238 -12.10 27.81 -25.12
C THR A 238 -11.68 26.86 -26.24
N GLY A 239 -12.14 25.60 -26.21
CA GLY A 239 -11.63 24.56 -27.11
C GLY A 239 -10.18 24.14 -26.82
N MET A 240 -9.50 24.76 -25.85
CA MET A 240 -8.21 24.30 -25.35
C MET A 240 -8.44 23.16 -24.35
N ASN A 241 -8.16 21.95 -24.82
CA ASN A 241 -8.20 20.74 -24.01
C ASN A 241 -7.00 20.75 -23.04
N MET A 242 -7.06 21.58 -21.98
CA MET A 242 -5.99 21.80 -20.99
C MET A 242 -5.50 20.51 -20.32
N LEU A 243 -6.34 19.45 -20.32
CA LEU A 243 -5.96 18.06 -20.02
C LEU A 243 -4.73 17.55 -20.80
N LYS A 244 -4.32 18.20 -21.92
CA LYS A 244 -3.07 17.91 -22.65
C LYS A 244 -1.78 18.41 -21.95
N TYR A 245 -1.86 19.42 -21.08
CA TYR A 245 -0.67 20.10 -20.50
C TYR A 245 -0.43 19.79 -19.02
N PHE A 246 -1.44 19.23 -18.36
CA PHE A 246 -1.27 18.64 -17.03
C PHE A 246 -0.52 17.32 -17.20
N THR A 247 0.80 17.35 -17.00
CA THR A 247 1.55 16.10 -16.87
C THR A 247 1.34 15.65 -15.43
N LEU A 248 0.58 14.57 -15.25
CA LEU A 248 0.60 13.84 -13.99
C LEU A 248 2.05 13.45 -13.68
N LYS A 249 2.47 13.56 -12.41
CA LYS A 249 3.82 13.20 -11.94
C LYS A 249 4.28 11.82 -12.45
N GLU A 250 3.33 10.93 -12.76
CA GLU A 250 3.53 9.58 -13.32
C GLU A 250 3.83 9.52 -14.83
N GLU A 251 3.34 10.44 -15.65
CA GLU A 251 3.50 10.37 -17.12
C GLU A 251 4.95 10.61 -17.57
N LYS A 252 5.77 11.31 -16.77
CA LYS A 252 7.18 11.57 -17.11
C LYS A 252 8.10 10.36 -16.97
N ARG A 253 7.70 9.37 -16.17
CA ARG A 253 8.43 8.11 -15.96
C ARG A 253 8.18 7.08 -17.08
N LYS A 254 7.06 7.20 -17.80
CA LYS A 254 6.60 6.30 -18.86
C LYS A 254 7.44 6.27 -20.15
N LYS A 255 8.16 7.35 -20.48
CA LYS A 255 8.87 7.43 -21.79
C LYS A 255 10.11 6.54 -21.97
N LYS A 256 10.51 5.71 -20.99
CA LYS A 256 11.68 4.81 -21.14
C LYS A 256 11.36 3.32 -21.20
N GLU A 257 10.13 2.87 -20.98
CA GLU A 257 9.78 1.44 -21.11
C GLU A 257 8.46 1.21 -21.87
N LYS A 258 8.61 0.85 -23.15
CA LYS A 258 7.56 0.26 -24.01
C LYS A 258 6.35 1.15 -24.37
N ARG A 259 6.56 1.95 -25.41
CA ARG A 259 5.56 2.25 -26.45
C ARG A 259 4.86 0.97 -26.94
N LYS A 260 3.80 0.52 -26.25
CA LYS A 260 2.68 -0.31 -26.77
C LYS A 260 1.47 -0.49 -25.83
N LYS A 261 1.45 0.03 -24.60
CA LYS A 261 0.28 -0.06 -23.68
C LYS A 261 -0.25 1.30 -23.15
N GLU A 262 0.33 2.44 -23.54
CA GLU A 262 0.27 3.69 -22.72
C GLU A 262 -0.80 4.73 -23.06
N GLU A 263 -1.82 4.44 -23.87
CA GLU A 263 -2.79 5.47 -24.28
C GLU A 263 -4.07 5.58 -23.42
N LYS A 264 -4.15 4.96 -22.23
CA LYS A 264 -5.41 4.91 -21.47
C LYS A 264 -5.38 5.05 -19.94
N LYS A 265 -4.29 5.50 -19.32
CA LYS A 265 -4.29 5.69 -17.85
C LYS A 265 -4.00 7.15 -17.50
N LYS A 266 -5.06 7.98 -17.61
CA LYS A 266 -5.19 9.19 -16.79
C LYS A 266 -5.25 8.72 -15.35
N THR A 267 -4.33 9.16 -14.50
CA THR A 267 -4.40 8.90 -13.07
C THR A 267 -5.68 9.56 -12.55
N VAL A 268 -6.67 8.76 -12.18
CA VAL A 268 -7.91 9.26 -11.60
C VAL A 268 -7.68 9.36 -10.11
N TYR A 269 -7.54 10.57 -9.58
CA TYR A 269 -7.74 10.76 -8.15
C TYR A 269 -9.24 10.63 -7.89
N TYR A 270 -9.64 9.54 -7.26
CA TYR A 270 -10.98 9.38 -6.67
C TYR A 270 -10.83 9.11 -5.18
N SER A 271 -11.86 9.50 -4.43
CA SER A 271 -11.91 9.29 -2.98
C SER A 271 -12.82 8.10 -2.69
N GLY A 272 -12.25 6.89 -2.70
CA GLY A 272 -12.98 5.67 -2.33
C GLY A 272 -13.50 5.73 -0.88
N VAL A 273 -14.62 5.06 -0.60
CA VAL A 273 -15.20 5.00 0.74
C VAL A 273 -14.70 3.74 1.44
N MET A 274 -14.11 3.89 2.63
CA MET A 274 -13.51 2.80 3.38
C MET A 274 -14.24 2.56 4.71
N PRO A 275 -14.29 1.33 5.24
CA PRO A 275 -14.76 1.07 6.58
C PRO A 275 -13.80 1.67 7.61
N ARG A 276 -14.36 2.42 8.54
CA ARG A 276 -13.68 2.94 9.73
C ARG A 276 -14.07 2.12 10.94
N VAL A 277 -13.12 1.50 11.62
CA VAL A 277 -13.39 0.73 12.85
C VAL A 277 -13.78 1.68 13.98
N LEU A 278 -14.92 1.40 14.62
CA LEU A 278 -15.42 2.16 15.78
C LEU A 278 -15.29 1.35 17.06
N LYS A 279 -15.59 0.06 16.98
CA LYS A 279 -15.59 -0.85 18.13
C LYS A 279 -15.42 -2.30 17.65
N MET A 280 -14.86 -3.14 18.51
CA MET A 280 -14.76 -4.57 18.30
C MET A 280 -15.36 -5.34 19.48
N GLU A 281 -16.02 -6.46 19.21
CA GLU A 281 -16.54 -7.34 20.26
C GLU A 281 -16.57 -8.80 19.81
N PHE A 282 -16.33 -9.71 20.75
CA PHE A 282 -16.61 -11.12 20.52
C PHE A 282 -18.08 -11.41 20.75
N ILE A 283 -18.72 -12.09 19.81
CA ILE A 283 -20.04 -12.69 20.08
C ILE A 283 -19.81 -13.88 21.02
N PRO A 284 -20.60 -14.03 22.10
CA PRO A 284 -20.59 -15.24 22.91
C PRO A 284 -20.72 -16.49 22.04
N GLU A 285 -19.92 -17.52 22.34
CA GLU A 285 -19.86 -18.71 21.50
C GLU A 285 -21.23 -19.32 21.27
N GLN A 286 -21.56 -19.58 20.00
CA GLN A 286 -22.63 -20.51 19.69
C GLN A 286 -22.12 -21.93 20.02
N PRO A 287 -22.75 -22.65 20.97
CA PRO A 287 -22.22 -23.91 21.50
C PRO A 287 -22.01 -25.00 20.44
N ALA A 288 -22.67 -24.91 19.29
CA ALA A 288 -22.69 -25.93 18.27
C ALA A 288 -21.54 -25.87 17.23
N ALA A 289 -20.82 -24.75 17.11
CA ALA A 289 -20.01 -24.51 15.91
C ALA A 289 -18.47 -24.50 16.12
N ASN A 290 -17.97 -24.39 17.35
CA ASN A 290 -16.52 -24.16 17.62
C ASN A 290 -15.94 -23.07 16.70
N VAL A 291 -16.62 -21.90 16.68
CA VAL A 291 -16.26 -20.71 15.91
C VAL A 291 -16.10 -19.53 16.86
N LYS A 292 -14.96 -18.85 16.79
CA LYS A 292 -14.72 -17.56 17.41
C LYS A 292 -15.18 -16.45 16.47
N SER A 293 -16.22 -15.72 16.85
CA SER A 293 -16.83 -14.68 16.02
C SER A 293 -16.49 -13.29 16.55
N LEU A 294 -15.70 -12.54 15.78
CA LEU A 294 -15.37 -11.13 16.04
C LEU A 294 -16.29 -10.25 15.19
N VAL A 295 -17.07 -9.39 15.84
CA VAL A 295 -17.83 -8.34 15.18
C VAL A 295 -17.05 -7.05 15.29
N VAL A 296 -16.88 -6.39 14.16
CA VAL A 296 -16.25 -5.08 14.04
C VAL A 296 -17.33 -4.09 13.66
N GLU A 297 -17.72 -3.23 14.60
CA GLU A 297 -18.60 -2.12 14.32
C GLU A 297 -17.86 -1.08 13.49
N VAL A 298 -18.45 -0.68 12.37
CA VAL A 298 -17.81 0.20 11.39
C VAL A 298 -18.68 1.41 11.05
N GLY A 299 -18.01 2.56 10.89
CA GLY A 299 -18.52 3.73 10.19
C GLY A 299 -17.91 3.82 8.80
N ARG A 300 -18.03 4.99 8.17
CA ARG A 300 -17.42 5.28 6.86
C ARG A 300 -16.37 6.36 6.99
N THR A 301 -15.25 6.19 6.29
CA THR A 301 -14.27 7.25 6.01
C THR A 301 -13.89 7.20 4.53
N THR A 302 -12.93 8.01 4.10
CA THR A 302 -12.58 8.13 2.68
C THR A 302 -11.09 8.16 2.42
N PHE A 303 -10.70 7.82 1.19
CA PHE A 303 -9.30 7.85 0.79
C PHE A 303 -8.73 9.26 0.84
N ALA A 304 -9.52 10.29 0.53
CA ALA A 304 -9.10 11.69 0.72
C ALA A 304 -8.77 12.00 2.18
N THR A 305 -9.51 11.44 3.14
CA THR A 305 -9.22 11.59 4.57
C THR A 305 -7.90 10.93 4.93
N VAL A 306 -7.70 9.68 4.50
CA VAL A 306 -6.45 8.94 4.75
C VAL A 306 -5.25 9.66 4.13
N ASP A 307 -5.36 10.10 2.89
CA ASP A 307 -4.30 10.84 2.20
C ASP A 307 -3.96 12.16 2.92
N THR A 308 -4.97 12.86 3.44
CA THR A 308 -4.77 14.08 4.24
C THR A 308 -3.96 13.80 5.51
N PHE A 309 -4.24 12.70 6.20
CA PHE A 309 -3.51 12.31 7.42
C PHE A 309 -2.09 11.78 7.12
N ASP A 310 -1.92 11.09 5.99
CA ASP A 310 -0.63 10.54 5.57
C ASP A 310 0.35 11.60 5.03
N ASN A 311 -0.15 12.76 4.60
CA ASN A 311 0.65 13.84 4.00
C ASN A 311 0.59 15.14 4.84
N PRO A 312 1.05 15.12 6.11
CA PRO A 312 1.06 16.29 6.98
C PRO A 312 2.02 17.38 6.50
N ALA A 313 2.95 17.08 5.59
CA ALA A 313 3.88 18.06 5.05
C ALA A 313 3.19 19.24 4.34
N MET A 314 1.91 19.10 3.96
CA MET A 314 1.10 20.18 3.40
C MET A 314 0.94 21.39 4.35
N ILE A 315 1.11 21.23 5.67
CA ILE A 315 1.09 22.36 6.61
C ILE A 315 2.22 23.36 6.38
N SER A 316 3.26 22.98 5.62
CA SER A 316 4.31 23.90 5.21
C SER A 316 3.89 24.84 4.08
N HIS A 317 2.74 24.59 3.43
CA HIS A 317 2.27 25.44 2.34
C HIS A 317 2.17 26.91 2.78
N PRO A 318 2.60 27.90 1.97
CA PRO A 318 2.58 29.31 2.39
C PRO A 318 1.19 29.90 2.67
N PHE A 319 0.12 29.15 2.39
CA PHE A 319 -1.25 29.53 2.79
C PHE A 319 -1.57 29.13 4.22
N PHE A 320 -0.88 28.15 4.81
CA PHE A 320 -0.99 27.88 6.23
C PHE A 320 -0.35 29.02 7.02
N THR A 321 -1.18 29.86 7.64
CA THR A 321 -0.72 30.85 8.62
C THR A 321 -0.31 30.15 9.92
N GLU A 322 0.43 30.84 10.80
CA GLU A 322 0.86 30.26 12.08
C GLU A 322 -0.33 29.78 12.93
N GLU A 323 -1.48 30.44 12.83
CA GLU A 323 -2.71 30.01 13.50
C GLU A 323 -3.19 28.65 12.99
N TRP A 324 -3.36 28.49 11.67
CA TRP A 324 -3.85 27.24 11.09
C TRP A 324 -2.86 26.08 11.24
N LYS A 325 -1.54 26.37 11.20
CA LYS A 325 -0.50 25.38 11.52
C LYS A 325 -0.65 24.88 12.94
N TYR A 326 -0.72 25.81 13.91
CA TYR A 326 -0.87 25.49 15.32
C TYR A 326 -2.11 24.60 15.57
N ARG A 327 -3.23 24.88 14.90
CA ARG A 327 -4.44 24.06 15.01
C ARG A 327 -4.23 22.64 14.50
N ILE A 328 -3.73 22.45 13.26
CA ILE A 328 -3.49 21.11 12.72
C ILE A 328 -2.42 20.34 13.51
N GLU A 329 -1.39 21.02 13.98
CA GLU A 329 -0.34 20.38 14.79
C GLU A 329 -0.88 19.93 16.15
N ASN A 330 -1.72 20.73 16.81
CA ASN A 330 -2.41 20.33 18.04
C ASN A 330 -3.35 19.13 17.80
N PHE A 331 -4.11 19.16 16.70
CA PHE A 331 -4.94 18.03 16.28
C PHE A 331 -4.10 16.75 16.19
N TYR A 332 -2.96 16.82 15.51
CA TYR A 332 -2.05 15.69 15.37
C TYR A 332 -1.36 15.24 16.66
N GLN A 333 -0.99 16.17 17.54
CA GLN A 333 -0.39 15.86 18.85
C GLN A 333 -1.38 15.18 19.80
N TYR A 334 -2.66 15.54 19.72
CA TYR A 334 -3.72 14.87 20.46
C TYR A 334 -3.75 13.37 20.12
N GLU A 335 -3.73 13.03 18.83
CA GLU A 335 -3.72 11.63 18.39
C GLU A 335 -2.46 10.87 18.85
N ASP A 336 -1.27 11.48 18.81
CA ASP A 336 -0.05 10.87 19.37
C ASP A 336 -0.21 10.55 20.86
N HIS A 337 -0.79 11.49 21.61
CA HIS A 337 -1.05 11.29 23.04
C HIS A 337 -1.99 10.12 23.29
N VAL A 338 -3.11 10.07 22.55
CA VAL A 338 -4.12 8.99 22.64
C VAL A 338 -3.49 7.64 22.32
N GLN A 339 -2.68 7.54 21.27
CA GLN A 339 -1.95 6.31 20.93
C GLN A 339 -0.99 5.89 22.05
N LYS A 340 -0.16 6.81 22.54
CA LYS A 340 0.79 6.53 23.63
C LYS A 340 0.08 6.08 24.91
N GLN A 341 -1.07 6.68 25.20
CA GLN A 341 -1.81 6.43 26.43
C GLN A 341 -2.57 5.10 26.42
N TYR A 342 -3.15 4.72 25.27
CA TYR A 342 -4.05 3.57 25.20
C TYR A 342 -3.51 2.43 24.34
N LEU A 343 -2.82 2.73 23.24
CA LEU A 343 -2.31 1.72 22.31
C LEU A 343 -0.94 1.18 22.72
N HIS A 344 -0.03 2.04 23.20
CA HIS A 344 1.37 1.63 23.47
C HIS A 344 1.60 1.07 24.88
N LYS A 345 0.58 1.12 25.74
CA LYS A 345 0.69 0.54 27.08
C LYS A 345 0.69 -0.98 26.98
N ARG A 346 1.73 -1.60 27.53
CA ARG A 346 1.88 -3.06 27.59
C ARG A 346 0.76 -3.68 28.41
N THR A 347 0.09 -4.68 27.83
CA THR A 347 -0.81 -5.57 28.54
C THR A 347 0.00 -6.54 29.41
N LYS A 348 -0.63 -7.07 30.45
CA LYS A 348 -0.04 -8.17 31.21
C LYS A 348 -0.14 -9.45 30.39
N LYS A 349 0.87 -10.31 30.49
CA LYS A 349 0.85 -11.62 29.84
C LYS A 349 -0.25 -12.49 30.45
N GLU A 350 -1.22 -12.88 29.63
CA GLU A 350 -2.25 -13.86 29.97
C GLU A 350 -1.92 -15.23 29.36
N PRO A 351 -1.86 -16.31 30.17
CA PRO A 351 -1.59 -17.66 29.65
C PRO A 351 -2.67 -18.17 28.70
N ASN A 352 -3.91 -17.71 28.88
CA ASN A 352 -5.04 -18.09 28.03
C ASN A 352 -5.16 -17.13 26.85
N GLN A 353 -5.05 -17.65 25.63
CA GLN A 353 -5.12 -16.85 24.42
C GLN A 353 -6.40 -15.99 24.32
N ARG A 354 -7.57 -16.53 24.67
CA ARG A 354 -8.83 -15.77 24.58
C ARG A 354 -8.88 -14.63 25.59
N LYS A 355 -8.41 -14.85 26.82
CA LYS A 355 -8.29 -13.77 27.81
C LYS A 355 -7.33 -12.69 27.34
N GLN A 356 -6.20 -13.07 26.73
CA GLN A 356 -5.28 -12.09 26.12
C GLN A 356 -6.01 -11.28 25.03
N GLU A 357 -6.70 -11.94 24.10
CA GLU A 357 -7.44 -11.27 23.01
C GLU A 357 -8.54 -10.34 23.54
N GLU A 358 -9.28 -10.74 24.60
CA GLU A 358 -10.29 -9.90 25.24
C GLU A 358 -9.69 -8.64 25.88
N GLU A 359 -8.55 -8.75 26.56
CA GLU A 359 -7.84 -7.60 27.13
C GLU A 359 -7.28 -6.67 26.03
N GLU A 360 -6.78 -7.24 24.93
CA GLU A 360 -6.37 -6.45 23.76
C GLU A 360 -7.53 -5.69 23.14
N ILE A 361 -8.68 -6.34 22.94
CA ILE A 361 -9.88 -5.70 22.39
C ILE A 361 -10.39 -4.58 23.32
N LYS A 362 -10.43 -4.79 24.63
CA LYS A 362 -10.82 -3.74 25.60
C LYS A 362 -9.90 -2.53 25.48
N ARG A 363 -8.60 -2.75 25.40
CA ARG A 363 -7.59 -1.70 25.23
C ARG A 363 -7.78 -0.94 23.92
N ILE A 364 -7.98 -1.65 22.81
CA ILE A 364 -8.19 -1.02 21.50
C ILE A 364 -9.51 -0.26 21.46
N ASN A 365 -10.60 -0.80 22.00
CA ASN A 365 -11.87 -0.08 22.09
C ASN A 365 -11.73 1.22 22.90
N LYS A 366 -10.91 1.21 23.96
CA LYS A 366 -10.60 2.44 24.68
C LYS A 366 -9.85 3.44 23.81
N TYR A 367 -8.88 2.99 23.02
CA TYR A 367 -8.20 3.83 22.04
C TYR A 367 -9.16 4.39 20.98
N LEU A 368 -9.98 3.54 20.35
CA LEU A 368 -10.92 3.91 19.29
C LEU A 368 -11.92 4.97 19.73
N ARG A 369 -12.40 4.89 20.99
CA ARG A 369 -13.32 5.87 21.58
C ARG A 369 -12.76 7.29 21.56
N TYR A 370 -11.47 7.45 21.87
CA TYR A 370 -10.82 8.74 21.97
C TYR A 370 -10.04 9.14 20.71
N SER A 371 -9.87 8.25 19.76
CA SER A 371 -8.98 8.50 18.63
C SER A 371 -9.68 9.23 17.49
N ILE A 372 -8.94 10.17 16.91
CA ILE A 372 -9.34 10.97 15.74
C ILE A 372 -8.73 10.42 14.43
N ASN A 373 -8.14 9.24 14.48
CA ASN A 373 -7.57 8.62 13.29
C ASN A 373 -8.67 8.02 12.40
N THR A 374 -8.27 7.61 11.20
CA THR A 374 -9.16 7.07 10.17
C THR A 374 -9.55 5.60 10.41
N HIS A 375 -8.71 4.83 11.12
CA HIS A 375 -8.97 3.44 11.54
C HIS A 375 -9.47 2.53 10.42
N THR A 376 -8.86 2.59 9.24
CA THR A 376 -9.33 1.82 8.08
C THR A 376 -9.13 0.31 8.26
N ILE A 377 -9.86 -0.50 7.50
CA ILE A 377 -9.63 -1.94 7.41
C ILE A 377 -8.97 -2.27 6.07
N ALA A 378 -7.80 -2.87 6.12
CA ALA A 378 -7.12 -3.49 5.01
C ALA A 378 -7.30 -5.01 5.07
N ILE A 379 -7.07 -5.67 3.94
CA ILE A 379 -7.12 -7.12 3.82
C ILE A 379 -5.79 -7.61 3.26
N SER A 380 -5.29 -8.71 3.83
CA SER A 380 -3.99 -9.29 3.46
C SER A 380 -4.11 -10.80 3.33
N ALA A 381 -3.66 -11.34 2.19
CA ALA A 381 -3.74 -12.77 1.90
C ALA A 381 -2.39 -13.42 1.63
N ASN A 382 -2.24 -14.62 2.18
CA ASN A 382 -1.28 -15.61 1.68
C ASN A 382 -1.98 -16.59 0.74
N ILE A 383 -1.44 -16.75 -0.46
CA ILE A 383 -1.92 -17.69 -1.46
C ILE A 383 -0.84 -18.72 -1.70
N THR A 384 -1.19 -19.98 -1.47
CA THR A 384 -0.32 -21.11 -1.84
C THR A 384 -0.79 -21.70 -3.15
N THR A 385 0.13 -21.91 -4.10
CA THR A 385 -0.17 -22.52 -5.39
C THR A 385 -0.39 -24.02 -5.28
N ASP A 386 -0.97 -24.62 -6.31
CA ASP A 386 -1.16 -26.08 -6.36
C ASP A 386 0.17 -26.84 -6.23
N ASP A 387 1.25 -26.32 -6.84
CA ASP A 387 2.63 -26.85 -6.70
C ASP A 387 3.33 -26.49 -5.37
N LYS A 388 2.56 -26.02 -4.39
CA LYS A 388 2.93 -25.75 -2.98
C LYS A 388 3.97 -24.66 -2.79
N PHE A 389 3.88 -23.59 -3.57
CA PHE A 389 4.64 -22.36 -3.36
C PHE A 389 3.77 -21.27 -2.75
N LEU A 390 4.28 -20.57 -1.74
CA LEU A 390 3.69 -19.32 -1.26
C LEU A 390 4.05 -18.19 -2.23
N LEU A 391 3.05 -17.43 -2.68
CA LEU A 391 3.28 -16.26 -3.53
C LEU A 391 3.65 -15.03 -2.70
N ILE A 392 4.60 -14.25 -3.20
CA ILE A 392 4.90 -12.90 -2.70
C ILE A 392 5.06 -11.95 -3.89
N SER A 393 4.68 -10.69 -3.73
CA SER A 393 4.80 -9.67 -4.77
C SER A 393 5.84 -8.62 -4.36
N GLU A 394 6.67 -8.17 -5.30
CA GLU A 394 7.51 -6.97 -5.13
C GLU A 394 6.74 -5.80 -5.73
N ARG A 395 6.48 -4.76 -4.93
CA ARG A 395 5.76 -3.58 -5.40
C ARG A 395 6.60 -2.78 -6.39
N ALA A 396 5.95 -2.18 -7.38
CA ALA A 396 6.60 -1.31 -8.35
C ALA A 396 7.33 -0.14 -7.66
N ALA A 397 8.52 0.22 -8.15
CA ALA A 397 9.34 1.32 -7.61
C ALA A 397 8.64 2.70 -7.55
N GLN A 398 7.44 2.83 -8.14
CA GLN A 398 6.65 4.06 -8.17
C GLN A 398 5.41 4.00 -7.29
N SER A 399 5.05 2.84 -6.73
CA SER A 399 3.94 2.71 -5.82
C SER A 399 4.31 3.20 -4.42
N ILE A 400 3.30 3.30 -3.55
CA ILE A 400 3.53 3.38 -2.11
C ILE A 400 4.35 2.15 -1.69
N ASP A 401 5.39 2.38 -0.89
CA ASP A 401 6.32 1.35 -0.42
C ASP A 401 6.97 0.54 -1.57
N GLY A 402 7.33 1.23 -2.66
CA GLY A 402 7.98 0.63 -3.82
C GLY A 402 9.29 -0.09 -3.51
N ASP A 403 9.59 -1.13 -4.30
CA ASP A 403 10.73 -2.06 -4.13
C ASP A 403 10.69 -2.95 -2.86
N GLU A 404 9.62 -2.87 -2.06
CA GLU A 404 9.35 -3.76 -0.93
C GLU A 404 8.51 -4.98 -1.36
N TYR A 405 8.70 -6.11 -0.66
CA TYR A 405 7.88 -7.31 -0.82
C TYR A 405 6.66 -7.29 0.11
N TYR A 406 5.51 -7.64 -0.45
CA TYR A 406 4.23 -7.79 0.24
C TYR A 406 3.75 -9.25 0.23
N CYS A 407 2.70 -9.52 1.01
CA CYS A 407 1.96 -10.77 0.92
C CYS A 407 1.35 -10.96 -0.48
N SER A 408 0.81 -12.15 -0.75
CA SER A 408 0.36 -12.52 -2.09
C SER A 408 -0.61 -11.50 -2.69
N ALA A 409 -1.61 -11.05 -1.93
CA ALA A 409 -2.48 -9.94 -2.27
C ALA A 409 -2.68 -9.03 -1.05
N ASN A 410 -2.78 -7.71 -1.27
CA ASN A 410 -2.96 -6.72 -0.21
C ASN A 410 -3.75 -5.50 -0.72
N GLY A 411 -4.91 -5.23 -0.12
CA GLY A 411 -5.76 -4.11 -0.53
C GLY A 411 -6.38 -3.37 0.65
N GLN A 412 -6.81 -2.13 0.40
CA GLN A 412 -7.74 -1.45 1.31
C GLN A 412 -9.15 -1.93 0.99
N SER A 413 -9.93 -2.28 2.03
CA SER A 413 -11.32 -2.64 1.79
C SER A 413 -12.17 -1.40 1.54
N GLU A 414 -13.11 -1.48 0.60
CA GLU A 414 -13.95 -0.35 0.21
C GLU A 414 -15.44 -0.71 0.27
N PHE A 415 -16.27 0.29 0.59
CA PHE A 415 -17.71 0.22 0.40
C PHE A 415 -18.08 0.79 -0.96
N ARG A 416 -18.97 0.10 -1.64
CA ARG A 416 -19.64 0.65 -2.81
C ARG A 416 -20.50 1.82 -2.36
N ASP A 417 -20.25 2.99 -2.93
CA ASP A 417 -20.93 4.21 -2.55
C ASP A 417 -21.34 5.02 -3.79
N LYS A 418 -22.59 5.51 -3.79
CA LYS A 418 -23.15 6.28 -4.90
C LYS A 418 -22.49 7.64 -5.11
N ASN A 419 -21.82 8.18 -4.09
CA ASN A 419 -21.15 9.46 -4.13
C ASN A 419 -19.73 9.37 -4.70
N VAL A 420 -19.28 8.17 -5.08
CA VAL A 420 -18.00 7.95 -5.76
C VAL A 420 -18.26 7.74 -7.26
N ASP A 421 -18.12 8.82 -8.03
CA ASP A 421 -18.45 8.83 -9.47
C ASP A 421 -17.64 7.84 -10.31
N PHE A 422 -16.47 7.43 -9.82
CA PHE A 422 -15.59 6.48 -10.49
C PHE A 422 -16.20 5.08 -10.60
N TYR A 423 -16.91 4.61 -9.56
CA TYR A 423 -17.47 3.25 -9.53
C TYR A 423 -18.49 2.97 -10.64
N ALA A 424 -19.19 3.99 -11.13
CA ALA A 424 -20.13 3.84 -12.25
C ALA A 424 -19.43 3.61 -13.61
N LYS A 425 -18.12 3.92 -13.69
CA LYS A 425 -17.31 3.89 -14.92
C LYS A 425 -16.16 2.88 -14.84
N SER A 426 -15.96 2.25 -13.68
CA SER A 426 -14.86 1.31 -13.44
C SER A 426 -15.16 -0.07 -14.05
N VAL A 427 -14.12 -0.89 -14.20
CA VAL A 427 -14.32 -2.31 -14.53
C VAL A 427 -14.86 -3.07 -13.31
N LEU A 428 -15.36 -4.29 -13.52
CA LEU A 428 -15.99 -5.07 -12.45
C LEU A 428 -15.00 -5.41 -11.33
N GLU A 429 -13.74 -5.64 -11.68
CA GLU A 429 -12.65 -5.93 -10.77
C GLU A 429 -12.28 -4.73 -9.86
N ASP A 430 -12.67 -3.51 -10.25
CA ASP A 430 -12.41 -2.28 -9.48
C ASP A 430 -13.64 -1.84 -8.67
N LEU A 431 -14.79 -2.52 -8.84
CA LEU A 431 -16.02 -2.18 -8.13
C LEU A 431 -16.05 -2.85 -6.76
N PRO A 432 -16.16 -2.10 -5.65
CA PRO A 432 -16.24 -2.71 -4.32
C PRO A 432 -17.45 -3.64 -4.19
N THR A 433 -17.25 -4.73 -3.46
CA THR A 433 -18.20 -5.81 -3.20
C THR A 433 -19.00 -5.59 -1.91
N MET A 434 -18.51 -4.75 -0.99
CA MET A 434 -19.22 -4.43 0.25
C MET A 434 -20.22 -3.30 0.07
N ASP A 435 -21.34 -3.39 0.76
CA ASP A 435 -22.37 -2.34 0.82
C ASP A 435 -22.63 -1.98 2.29
N PHE A 436 -22.45 -0.71 2.64
CA PHE A 436 -22.62 -0.21 4.01
C PHE A 436 -24.09 -0.29 4.46
N ASP A 437 -25.04 -0.11 3.56
CA ASP A 437 -26.47 -0.13 3.87
C ASP A 437 -27.09 -1.54 3.72
N SER A 438 -26.25 -2.57 3.61
CA SER A 438 -26.67 -3.96 3.48
C SER A 438 -27.51 -4.42 4.68
N ASN A 439 -28.68 -5.00 4.41
CA ASN A 439 -29.48 -5.71 5.42
C ASN A 439 -28.90 -7.09 5.77
N TYR A 440 -27.84 -7.51 5.08
CA TYR A 440 -27.15 -8.77 5.29
C TYR A 440 -25.78 -8.55 5.94
N ARG A 441 -25.23 -9.64 6.49
CA ARG A 441 -23.85 -9.72 6.96
C ARG A 441 -22.90 -9.15 5.91
N ILE A 442 -21.95 -8.31 6.34
CA ILE A 442 -20.88 -7.80 5.48
C ILE A 442 -19.62 -8.64 5.72
N ASP A 443 -19.18 -9.34 4.68
CA ASP A 443 -17.98 -10.19 4.65
C ASP A 443 -16.86 -9.56 3.81
N LEU A 444 -15.61 -9.84 4.17
CA LEU A 444 -14.43 -9.37 3.44
C LEU A 444 -13.91 -10.39 2.40
N ASN A 445 -14.58 -11.54 2.24
CA ASN A 445 -14.21 -12.54 1.24
C ASN A 445 -14.36 -12.03 -0.19
N GLY A 446 -15.43 -11.25 -0.45
CA GLY A 446 -15.66 -10.62 -1.75
C GLY A 446 -14.54 -9.65 -2.11
N GLU A 447 -14.15 -8.79 -1.17
CA GLU A 447 -13.03 -7.86 -1.37
C GLU A 447 -11.72 -8.61 -1.62
N MET A 448 -11.42 -9.68 -0.87
CA MET A 448 -10.18 -10.42 -1.09
C MET A 448 -10.14 -11.11 -2.47
N ASN A 449 -11.27 -11.65 -2.91
CA ASN A 449 -11.39 -12.19 -4.27
C ASN A 449 -11.17 -11.09 -5.32
N ARG A 450 -11.79 -9.91 -5.12
CA ARG A 450 -11.64 -8.76 -6.01
C ARG A 450 -10.18 -8.34 -6.14
N GLU A 451 -9.49 -8.11 -5.02
CA GLU A 451 -8.06 -7.75 -4.98
C GLU A 451 -7.20 -8.81 -5.67
N THR A 452 -7.43 -10.10 -5.39
CA THR A 452 -6.62 -11.15 -5.99
C THR A 452 -6.82 -11.25 -7.51
N VAL A 453 -8.03 -11.02 -8.01
CA VAL A 453 -8.29 -10.99 -9.45
C VAL A 453 -7.65 -9.76 -10.08
N ALA A 454 -7.80 -8.58 -9.47
CA ALA A 454 -7.26 -7.32 -9.99
C ALA A 454 -5.73 -7.33 -10.03
N GLU A 455 -5.07 -7.77 -8.96
CA GLU A 455 -3.61 -7.76 -8.83
C GLU A 455 -2.93 -8.98 -9.47
N LEU A 456 -3.50 -10.18 -9.31
CA LEU A 456 -2.86 -11.45 -9.67
C LEU A 456 -3.54 -12.23 -10.80
N GLY A 457 -4.75 -11.85 -11.22
CA GLY A 457 -5.53 -12.59 -12.22
C GLY A 457 -6.00 -13.98 -11.76
N ILE A 458 -6.04 -14.23 -10.45
CA ILE A 458 -6.47 -15.52 -9.88
C ILE A 458 -7.95 -15.42 -9.48
N SER A 459 -8.82 -16.08 -10.24
CA SER A 459 -10.26 -16.11 -10.00
C SER A 459 -10.79 -17.41 -9.39
N GLN A 460 -9.92 -18.41 -9.17
CA GLN A 460 -10.31 -19.73 -8.68
C GLN A 460 -9.42 -20.21 -7.53
N PHE A 461 -10.06 -20.56 -6.42
CA PHE A 461 -9.43 -21.10 -5.22
C PHE A 461 -10.01 -22.48 -4.88
N GLN A 462 -9.25 -23.28 -4.13
CA GLN A 462 -9.66 -24.63 -3.73
C GLN A 462 -10.77 -24.60 -2.66
N ASN A 463 -10.74 -23.61 -1.76
CA ASN A 463 -11.64 -23.49 -0.62
C ASN A 463 -12.13 -22.05 -0.45
N GLU A 464 -13.04 -21.84 0.50
CA GLU A 464 -13.31 -20.51 1.04
C GLU A 464 -12.08 -19.97 1.79
N TRP A 465 -11.96 -18.64 1.84
CA TRP A 465 -10.88 -17.99 2.58
C TRP A 465 -10.91 -18.36 4.05
N THR A 466 -9.75 -18.74 4.57
CA THR A 466 -9.57 -19.06 5.99
C THR A 466 -8.81 -17.94 6.69
N TYR A 467 -9.28 -17.52 7.85
CA TYR A 467 -8.72 -16.36 8.55
C TYR A 467 -7.63 -16.81 9.53
N TYR A 468 -6.43 -16.23 9.40
CA TYR A 468 -5.40 -16.36 10.42
C TYR A 468 -5.69 -15.49 11.64
N GLY A 469 -6.33 -14.33 11.45
CA GLY A 469 -6.56 -13.41 12.54
C GLY A 469 -6.86 -11.98 12.10
N PHE A 470 -6.82 -11.07 13.06
CA PHE A 470 -7.03 -9.64 12.88
C PHE A 470 -5.90 -8.89 13.61
N SER A 471 -5.22 -7.98 12.93
CA SER A 471 -4.12 -7.18 13.49
C SER A 471 -4.37 -5.69 13.30
N TYR A 472 -3.56 -4.86 13.95
CA TYR A 472 -3.45 -3.44 13.64
C TYR A 472 -2.01 -3.04 13.40
N LEU A 473 -1.84 -1.95 12.65
CA LEU A 473 -0.56 -1.31 12.39
C LEU A 473 -0.74 0.20 12.56
N ASN A 474 0.14 0.83 13.34
CA ASN A 474 0.18 2.28 13.48
C ASN A 474 1.52 2.89 13.03
N ILE A 475 1.43 4.09 12.49
CA ILE A 475 2.55 4.99 12.18
C ILE A 475 2.24 6.32 12.88
N ASN A 476 3.17 6.78 13.70
CA ASN A 476 3.06 8.00 14.48
C ASN A 476 4.37 8.77 14.52
N ASN A 477 4.34 9.97 15.11
CA ASN A 477 5.48 10.88 15.08
C ASN A 477 6.07 11.14 16.47
N ASP A 478 5.95 10.18 17.40
CA ASP A 478 6.35 10.30 18.81
C ASP A 478 7.79 10.79 19.07
N LYS A 479 8.68 10.71 18.06
CA LYS A 479 10.10 11.10 18.14
C LYS A 479 10.45 12.37 17.35
N LYS A 480 9.48 13.02 16.69
CA LYS A 480 9.74 14.15 15.81
C LYS A 480 9.31 15.45 16.46
N THR A 481 10.12 16.49 16.28
CA THR A 481 9.83 17.82 16.79
C THR A 481 8.75 18.51 15.94
N PHE A 482 8.23 19.62 16.46
CA PHE A 482 7.33 20.54 15.75
C PHE A 482 7.81 20.81 14.32
N GLY A 483 6.91 20.80 13.33
CA GLY A 483 7.23 20.92 11.91
C GLY A 483 7.79 19.67 11.20
N GLN A 484 8.19 18.60 11.89
CA GLN A 484 8.77 17.38 11.29
C GLN A 484 7.80 16.20 11.15
N ILE A 485 6.49 16.41 11.26
CA ILE A 485 5.48 15.35 11.11
C ILE A 485 5.58 14.79 9.67
N VAL A 486 5.81 13.48 9.51
CA VAL A 486 6.08 12.87 8.17
C VAL A 486 4.94 12.01 7.67
N LYS A 487 4.29 11.22 8.53
CA LYS A 487 3.17 10.34 8.14
C LYS A 487 2.35 9.96 9.37
N ARG A 488 1.05 9.79 9.23
CA ARG A 488 0.16 9.26 10.27
C ARG A 488 -0.79 8.26 9.66
N ARG A 489 -0.75 7.02 10.15
CA ARG A 489 -1.62 5.97 9.65
C ARG A 489 -1.99 5.04 10.78
N MET A 490 -3.26 4.71 10.90
CA MET A 490 -3.74 3.61 11.74
C MET A 490 -4.71 2.80 10.89
N HIS A 491 -4.34 1.56 10.61
CA HIS A 491 -5.22 0.64 9.90
C HIS A 491 -5.18 -0.74 10.55
N PHE A 492 -6.34 -1.39 10.52
CA PHE A 492 -6.54 -2.76 10.90
C PHE A 492 -6.33 -3.65 9.67
N ASN A 493 -5.93 -4.89 9.89
CA ASN A 493 -5.71 -5.86 8.83
C ASN A 493 -6.46 -7.15 9.13
N LEU A 494 -7.32 -7.57 8.21
CA LEU A 494 -7.81 -8.95 8.19
C LEU A 494 -6.77 -9.84 7.49
N LEU A 495 -6.32 -10.88 8.20
CA LEU A 495 -5.25 -11.76 7.77
C LEU A 495 -5.85 -13.08 7.29
N MET A 496 -5.65 -13.41 6.03
CA MET A 496 -6.35 -14.52 5.36
C MET A 496 -5.39 -15.45 4.62
N HIS A 497 -5.83 -16.66 4.33
CA HIS A 497 -5.12 -17.55 3.42
C HIS A 497 -6.05 -18.39 2.56
N ASN A 498 -5.52 -18.81 1.41
CA ASN A 498 -6.18 -19.77 0.52
C ASN A 498 -5.17 -20.52 -0.34
N ASP A 499 -5.64 -21.57 -1.00
CA ASP A 499 -4.91 -22.34 -1.98
C ASP A 499 -5.47 -22.06 -3.38
N ALA A 500 -4.60 -21.68 -4.31
CA ALA A 500 -4.96 -21.53 -5.72
C ALA A 500 -5.04 -22.90 -6.41
N VAL A 501 -5.94 -23.02 -7.39
CA VAL A 501 -6.06 -24.24 -8.21
C VAL A 501 -4.93 -24.34 -9.25
N ARG A 502 -4.26 -23.22 -9.55
CA ARG A 502 -3.20 -23.12 -10.55
C ARG A 502 -1.81 -23.27 -9.95
N SER A 503 -0.87 -23.74 -10.77
CA SER A 503 0.55 -23.75 -10.43
C SER A 503 1.16 -22.35 -10.49
N PHE A 504 2.31 -22.13 -9.85
CA PHE A 504 3.00 -20.84 -9.95
C PHE A 504 3.35 -20.45 -11.40
N ARG A 505 3.61 -21.43 -12.27
CA ARG A 505 3.94 -21.15 -13.67
C ARG A 505 2.77 -20.53 -14.40
N GLU A 506 1.59 -21.14 -14.28
CA GLU A 506 0.37 -20.65 -14.90
C GLU A 506 -0.01 -19.26 -14.38
N ILE A 507 0.12 -19.03 -13.08
CA ILE A 507 -0.15 -17.71 -12.49
C ILE A 507 0.84 -16.66 -13.03
N ASN A 508 2.14 -16.98 -13.04
CA ASN A 508 3.15 -16.06 -13.54
C ASN A 508 3.01 -15.76 -15.04
N ASP A 509 2.52 -16.71 -15.84
CA ASP A 509 2.37 -16.54 -17.28
C ASP A 509 1.14 -15.67 -17.64
N HIS A 510 0.18 -15.54 -16.73
CA HIS A 510 -1.06 -14.74 -16.89
C HIS A 510 -1.07 -13.43 -16.11
N ILE A 511 0.00 -13.10 -15.38
CA ILE A 511 -0.01 -11.90 -14.52
C ILE A 511 -0.18 -10.59 -15.30
N ASP A 512 0.37 -10.52 -16.52
CA ASP A 512 0.31 -9.33 -17.37
C ASP A 512 -1.10 -9.05 -17.94
N ASP A 513 -2.02 -10.00 -17.74
CA ASP A 513 -3.44 -9.91 -18.10
C ASP A 513 -4.28 -9.29 -16.97
N ALA A 514 -3.74 -9.16 -15.75
CA ALA A 514 -4.44 -8.60 -14.60
C ALA A 514 -4.64 -7.07 -14.75
N THR A 515 -5.80 -6.55 -14.32
CA THR A 515 -6.18 -5.14 -14.45
C THR A 515 -5.17 -4.19 -13.79
N GLU A 516 -4.65 -4.63 -12.64
CA GLU A 516 -3.72 -3.91 -11.78
C GLU A 516 -2.32 -4.51 -11.76
N SER A 517 -1.94 -5.22 -12.83
CA SER A 517 -0.59 -5.80 -12.98
C SER A 517 0.54 -4.78 -12.89
N PHE A 518 0.24 -3.47 -12.99
CA PHE A 518 1.19 -2.38 -12.89
C PHE A 518 1.59 -2.04 -11.44
N GLU A 519 0.81 -2.46 -10.45
CA GLU A 519 1.13 -2.26 -9.03
C GLU A 519 2.30 -3.13 -8.57
N ASN A 520 2.44 -4.28 -9.21
CA ASN A 520 3.45 -5.28 -8.90
C ASN A 520 4.56 -5.25 -9.96
N GLN A 521 5.81 -5.08 -9.54
CA GLN A 521 6.95 -5.19 -10.44
C GLN A 521 7.15 -6.64 -10.90
N LYS A 522 6.98 -7.58 -9.97
CA LYS A 522 7.13 -9.02 -10.21
C LYS A 522 6.51 -9.83 -9.07
N ILE A 523 6.24 -11.10 -9.37
CA ILE A 523 5.85 -12.12 -8.38
C ILE A 523 6.98 -13.13 -8.22
N GLU A 524 7.26 -13.49 -6.97
CA GLU A 524 8.16 -14.57 -6.60
C GLU A 524 7.41 -15.66 -5.81
N ALA A 525 8.01 -16.84 -5.77
CA ALA A 525 7.41 -18.03 -5.17
C ALA A 525 8.36 -18.64 -4.14
N ILE A 526 7.89 -18.78 -2.89
CA ILE A 526 8.64 -19.37 -1.79
C ILE A 526 8.08 -20.75 -1.45
N LYS A 527 8.88 -21.80 -1.67
CA LYS A 527 8.62 -23.15 -1.16
C LYS A 527 9.30 -23.33 0.17
N VAL A 528 8.51 -23.40 1.23
CA VAL A 528 9.00 -23.75 2.57
C VAL A 528 8.94 -25.25 2.75
N ASN A 529 10.07 -25.87 3.10
CA ASN A 529 10.12 -27.28 3.47
C ASN A 529 10.53 -27.36 4.94
N ILE A 530 9.68 -27.95 5.77
CA ILE A 530 9.96 -28.15 7.19
C ILE A 530 10.28 -29.64 7.38
N TYR A 531 11.34 -29.92 8.12
CA TYR A 531 11.79 -31.29 8.38
C TYR A 531 11.97 -31.50 9.89
N HIS A 532 11.60 -32.67 10.40
CA HIS A 532 11.85 -33.00 11.81
C HIS A 532 13.34 -33.01 12.17
N ASN A 533 14.18 -33.47 11.24
CA ASN A 533 15.62 -33.57 11.40
C ASN A 533 16.32 -33.64 10.03
N TYR A 534 17.65 -33.60 10.05
CA TYR A 534 18.49 -33.66 8.86
C TYR A 534 18.29 -34.95 8.03
N TRP A 535 18.14 -36.11 8.69
CA TRP A 535 17.93 -37.39 8.01
C TRP A 535 16.63 -37.45 7.22
N HIS A 536 15.55 -36.87 7.76
CA HIS A 536 14.28 -36.75 7.06
C HIS A 536 14.43 -35.89 5.80
N ALA A 537 15.20 -34.80 5.88
CA ALA A 537 15.50 -33.97 4.72
C ALA A 537 16.26 -34.75 3.63
N VAL A 538 17.31 -35.49 4.01
CA VAL A 538 18.09 -36.32 3.06
C VAL A 538 17.21 -37.39 2.42
N LYS A 539 16.39 -38.10 3.22
CA LYS A 539 15.46 -39.12 2.71
C LYS A 539 14.50 -38.54 1.68
N ASN A 540 13.94 -37.36 1.94
CA ASN A 540 13.02 -36.71 1.01
C ASN A 540 13.73 -36.22 -0.26
N ILE A 541 14.96 -35.73 -0.16
CA ILE A 541 15.78 -35.35 -1.33
C ILE A 541 16.07 -36.58 -2.20
N LEU A 542 16.50 -37.69 -1.60
CA LEU A 542 16.77 -38.93 -2.32
C LEU A 542 15.49 -39.49 -2.96
N GLY A 543 14.38 -39.51 -2.22
CA GLY A 543 13.08 -39.91 -2.76
C GLY A 543 12.64 -39.05 -3.93
N SER A 544 12.80 -37.72 -3.83
CA SER A 544 12.49 -36.79 -4.92
C SER A 544 13.39 -37.00 -6.14
N PHE A 545 14.67 -37.31 -5.92
CA PHE A 545 15.61 -37.62 -7.01
C PHE A 545 15.25 -38.93 -7.72
N ILE A 546 14.92 -39.98 -6.96
CA ILE A 546 14.48 -41.26 -7.52
C ILE A 546 13.18 -41.08 -8.32
N GLN A 547 12.21 -40.34 -7.77
CA GLN A 547 10.97 -40.02 -8.47
C GLN A 547 11.24 -39.24 -9.75
N TRP A 548 12.11 -38.23 -9.70
CA TRP A 548 12.51 -37.47 -10.90
C TRP A 548 13.14 -38.37 -11.97
N CYS A 549 14.02 -39.29 -11.58
CA CYS A 549 14.63 -40.27 -12.50
C CYS A 549 13.58 -41.19 -13.12
N TYR A 550 12.57 -41.60 -12.34
CA TYR A 550 11.47 -42.43 -12.82
C TYR A 550 10.59 -41.68 -13.83
N ASP A 551 10.16 -40.47 -13.47
CA ASP A 551 9.30 -39.60 -14.30
C ASP A 551 10.00 -39.16 -15.59
N ASN A 552 11.34 -39.08 -15.56
CA ASN A 552 12.17 -38.70 -16.70
C ASN A 552 13.00 -39.88 -17.22
N SER A 553 12.49 -41.11 -17.08
CA SER A 553 13.19 -42.35 -17.44
C SER A 553 13.76 -42.30 -18.86
N THR A 554 13.03 -41.77 -19.83
CA THR A 554 13.52 -41.60 -21.21
C THR A 554 14.78 -40.73 -21.28
N ILE A 555 14.82 -39.59 -20.58
CA ILE A 555 15.99 -38.69 -20.54
C ILE A 555 17.16 -39.39 -19.86
N VAL A 556 16.90 -40.08 -18.75
CA VAL A 556 17.92 -40.84 -18.03
C VAL A 556 18.50 -41.96 -18.91
N THR A 557 17.64 -42.71 -19.61
CA THR A 557 18.04 -43.75 -20.55
C THR A 557 18.88 -43.18 -21.69
N TRP A 558 18.46 -42.09 -22.32
CA TRP A 558 19.24 -41.44 -23.38
C TRP A 558 20.57 -40.90 -22.89
N PHE A 559 20.61 -40.35 -21.67
CA PHE A 559 21.86 -39.93 -21.05
C PHE A 559 22.80 -41.11 -20.83
N LEU A 560 22.30 -42.23 -20.31
CA LEU A 560 23.09 -43.46 -20.11
C LEU A 560 23.57 -44.08 -21.42
N ILE A 561 22.73 -44.11 -22.47
CA ILE A 561 23.11 -44.54 -23.81
C ILE A 561 24.19 -43.62 -24.38
N SER A 562 24.02 -42.30 -24.28
CA SER A 562 25.00 -41.32 -24.74
C SER A 562 26.33 -41.47 -23.99
N LEU A 563 26.29 -41.72 -22.68
CA LEU A 563 27.46 -41.98 -21.85
C LEU A 563 28.16 -43.27 -22.31
N SER A 564 27.40 -44.33 -22.60
CA SER A 564 27.91 -45.60 -23.10
C SER A 564 28.58 -45.46 -24.46
N ILE A 565 27.96 -44.71 -25.38
CA ILE A 565 28.53 -44.42 -26.70
C ILE A 565 29.81 -43.60 -26.54
N PHE A 566 29.80 -42.57 -25.68
CA PHE A 566 30.97 -41.73 -25.41
C PHE A 566 32.15 -42.55 -24.85
N PHE A 567 31.89 -43.50 -23.96
CA PHE A 567 32.95 -44.37 -23.42
C PHE A 567 33.42 -45.46 -24.40
N ASN A 568 32.62 -45.78 -25.42
CA ASN A 568 32.96 -46.75 -26.47
C ASN A 568 33.45 -46.11 -27.79
N LEU A 569 33.78 -44.81 -27.78
CA LEU A 569 34.20 -44.04 -28.97
C LEU A 569 35.45 -44.59 -29.70
N ASN A 570 36.23 -45.48 -29.07
CA ASN A 570 37.42 -46.07 -29.70
C ASN A 570 37.10 -47.20 -30.69
N ASP A 571 35.86 -47.72 -30.73
CA ASP A 571 35.46 -48.88 -31.55
C ASP A 571 34.48 -48.55 -32.69
N PHE A 572 34.23 -47.26 -32.99
CA PHE A 572 33.28 -46.85 -34.02
C PHE A 572 33.92 -46.77 -35.41
N ASP A 573 33.49 -47.65 -36.33
CA ASP A 573 33.69 -47.48 -37.78
C ASP A 573 32.72 -46.40 -38.28
N SER A 574 33.20 -45.43 -39.06
CA SER A 574 32.45 -44.22 -39.40
C SER A 574 31.33 -44.45 -40.42
N ASP A 575 30.28 -45.17 -40.06
CA ASP A 575 29.11 -45.41 -40.92
C ASP A 575 28.07 -44.29 -40.80
N LEU A 576 27.29 -44.07 -41.86
CA LEU A 576 26.28 -43.00 -41.93
C LEU A 576 25.23 -43.10 -40.81
N GLY A 577 24.96 -44.31 -40.32
CA GLY A 577 24.05 -44.58 -39.20
C GLY A 577 24.53 -43.92 -37.90
N ASP A 578 25.82 -44.04 -37.59
CA ASP A 578 26.41 -43.49 -36.38
C ASP A 578 26.39 -41.96 -36.39
N ILE A 579 26.60 -41.35 -37.56
CA ILE A 579 26.49 -39.90 -37.75
C ILE A 579 25.06 -39.42 -37.47
N ILE A 580 24.04 -40.17 -37.92
CA ILE A 580 22.63 -39.84 -37.68
C ILE A 580 22.29 -39.99 -36.19
N GLU A 581 22.72 -41.06 -35.54
CA GLU A 581 22.49 -41.28 -34.11
C GLU A 581 23.14 -40.20 -33.24
N ILE A 582 24.39 -39.84 -33.54
CA ILE A 582 25.10 -38.73 -32.88
C ILE A 582 24.37 -37.41 -33.11
N SER A 583 23.88 -37.16 -34.34
CA SER A 583 23.15 -35.94 -34.68
C SER A 583 21.81 -35.84 -33.93
N ILE A 584 21.08 -36.94 -33.80
CA ILE A 584 19.83 -37.01 -33.00
C ILE A 584 20.14 -36.79 -31.52
N ALA A 585 21.19 -37.41 -30.99
CA ALA A 585 21.60 -37.21 -29.60
C ALA A 585 21.98 -35.74 -29.33
N ILE A 586 22.75 -35.10 -30.21
CA ILE A 586 23.08 -33.67 -30.12
C ILE A 586 21.82 -32.80 -30.20
N ALA A 587 20.90 -33.08 -31.13
CA ALA A 587 19.65 -32.34 -31.25
C ALA A 587 18.79 -32.45 -29.98
N LEU A 588 18.70 -33.65 -29.38
CA LEU A 588 18.01 -33.87 -28.11
C LEU A 588 18.69 -33.13 -26.95
N VAL A 589 20.03 -33.11 -26.90
CA VAL A 589 20.78 -32.32 -25.92
C VAL A 589 20.49 -30.83 -26.09
N ILE A 590 20.51 -30.31 -27.32
CA ILE A 590 20.20 -28.90 -27.61
C ILE A 590 18.76 -28.56 -27.19
N LEU A 591 17.77 -29.37 -27.57
CA LEU A 591 16.37 -29.17 -27.17
C LEU A 591 16.21 -29.19 -25.64
N THR A 592 16.91 -30.10 -24.96
CA THR A 592 16.95 -30.18 -23.50
C THR A 592 17.58 -28.94 -22.88
N LEU A 593 18.68 -28.43 -23.44
CA LEU A 593 19.35 -27.20 -22.99
C LEU A 593 18.47 -25.96 -23.21
N VAL A 594 17.75 -25.86 -24.34
CA VAL A 594 16.82 -24.78 -24.63
C VAL A 594 15.63 -24.80 -23.64
N LYS A 595 15.02 -25.98 -23.41
CA LYS A 595 13.97 -26.17 -22.41
C LYS A 595 14.46 -25.78 -21.01
N LYS A 596 15.67 -26.23 -20.64
CA LYS A 596 16.32 -25.92 -19.36
C LYS A 596 16.67 -24.44 -19.22
N LYS A 597 17.02 -23.73 -20.30
CA LYS A 597 17.25 -22.28 -20.28
C LYS A 597 15.97 -21.49 -20.00
N GLY A 598 14.85 -21.88 -20.62
CA GLY A 598 13.53 -21.32 -20.31
C GLY A 598 13.12 -21.58 -18.87
N GLU A 599 13.30 -22.81 -18.39
CA GLU A 599 13.09 -23.19 -16.99
C GLU A 599 14.03 -22.48 -16.03
N HIS A 600 15.27 -22.19 -16.41
CA HIS A 600 16.24 -21.51 -15.55
C HIS A 600 15.87 -20.04 -15.30
N ASN A 601 15.35 -19.33 -16.31
CA ASN A 601 14.85 -17.97 -16.10
C ASN A 601 13.65 -17.97 -15.14
N PHE A 602 12.74 -18.94 -15.29
CA PHE A 602 11.62 -19.13 -14.38
C PHE A 602 12.07 -19.59 -12.98
N SER A 603 13.10 -20.43 -12.88
CA SER A 603 13.62 -20.94 -11.61
C SER A 603 14.23 -19.84 -10.75
N LYS A 604 14.67 -18.72 -11.33
CA LYS A 604 15.15 -17.56 -10.57
C LYS A 604 14.04 -16.89 -9.76
N LYS A 605 12.78 -17.05 -10.16
CA LYS A 605 11.59 -16.57 -9.43
C LYS A 605 11.12 -17.55 -8.34
N LYS A 606 11.70 -18.77 -8.30
CA LYS A 606 11.39 -19.80 -7.33
C LYS A 606 12.48 -19.84 -6.25
N HIS A 607 12.05 -19.85 -5.00
CA HIS A 607 12.92 -19.89 -3.84
C HIS A 607 12.54 -21.05 -2.95
N SER A 608 13.54 -21.72 -2.36
CA SER A 608 13.32 -22.84 -1.46
C SER A 608 13.99 -22.57 -0.12
N VAL A 609 13.17 -22.47 0.91
CA VAL A 609 13.59 -22.30 2.30
C VAL A 609 13.44 -23.63 3.01
N THR A 610 14.47 -24.02 3.74
CA THR A 610 14.49 -25.27 4.50
C THR A 610 14.60 -24.93 5.98
N LEU A 611 13.66 -25.45 6.77
CA LEU A 611 13.60 -25.24 8.21
C LEU A 611 13.57 -26.58 8.94
N PHE A 612 14.07 -26.59 10.17
CA PHE A 612 14.04 -27.78 11.02
C PHE A 612 13.13 -27.54 12.22
N SER A 613 12.10 -28.37 12.38
CA SER A 613 11.05 -28.13 13.39
C SER A 613 11.58 -28.11 14.82
N LYS A 614 12.53 -29.01 15.17
CA LYS A 614 13.19 -29.01 16.49
C LYS A 614 13.84 -27.67 16.83
N LYS A 615 14.52 -27.04 15.86
CA LYS A 615 15.18 -25.74 16.05
C LYS A 615 14.14 -24.64 16.25
N ILE A 616 13.06 -24.66 15.49
CA ILE A 616 11.98 -23.66 15.65
C ILE A 616 11.30 -23.81 17.03
N ILE A 617 10.96 -25.04 17.43
CA ILE A 617 10.35 -25.31 18.74
C ILE A 617 11.25 -24.80 19.88
N GLN A 618 12.56 -25.03 19.79
CA GLN A 618 13.51 -24.52 20.78
C GLN A 618 13.52 -22.98 20.82
N ARG A 619 13.49 -22.34 19.66
CA ARG A 619 13.49 -20.87 19.54
C ARG A 619 12.20 -20.22 20.06
N LYS A 620 11.04 -20.87 19.85
CA LYS A 620 9.76 -20.45 20.47
C LYS A 620 9.86 -20.44 21.99
N LYS A 621 10.42 -21.49 22.59
CA LYS A 621 10.59 -21.58 24.06
C LYS A 621 11.53 -20.50 24.63
N SER A 622 12.43 -19.97 23.81
CA SER A 622 13.34 -18.89 24.19
C SER A 622 12.83 -17.50 23.79
N ASN A 623 11.61 -17.37 23.26
CA ASN A 623 11.07 -16.13 22.71
C ASN A 623 12.02 -15.45 21.69
N ASP A 624 12.58 -16.24 20.78
CA ASP A 624 13.56 -15.83 19.75
C ASP A 624 13.18 -16.44 18.38
N TYR A 625 11.89 -16.63 18.14
CA TYR A 625 11.37 -17.25 16.92
C TYR A 625 11.49 -16.34 15.69
N LEU A 626 11.02 -15.10 15.78
CA LEU A 626 11.01 -14.12 14.69
C LEU A 626 12.41 -13.58 14.41
N ASP A 627 13.24 -13.40 15.45
CA ASP A 627 14.64 -13.04 15.30
C ASP A 627 15.42 -14.18 14.60
N TYR A 628 15.21 -15.43 15.00
CA TYR A 628 15.74 -16.57 14.24
C TYR A 628 15.27 -16.57 12.77
N LEU A 629 13.99 -16.26 12.54
CA LEU A 629 13.40 -16.31 11.21
C LEU A 629 13.95 -15.21 10.28
N TYR A 630 14.02 -13.97 10.75
CA TYR A 630 14.32 -12.80 9.93
C TYR A 630 15.77 -12.32 10.02
N ARG A 631 16.49 -12.62 11.12
CA ARG A 631 17.87 -12.17 11.35
C ARG A 631 18.91 -13.28 11.19
N ASP A 632 18.61 -14.49 11.67
CA ASP A 632 19.56 -15.61 11.64
C ASP A 632 19.49 -16.47 10.37
N ASN A 633 18.29 -16.63 9.79
CA ASN A 633 18.12 -17.52 8.65
C ASN A 633 18.63 -16.87 7.36
N LYS A 634 19.84 -17.23 6.91
CA LYS A 634 20.49 -16.66 5.71
C LYS A 634 19.61 -16.60 4.46
N LYS A 635 18.72 -17.57 4.24
CA LYS A 635 17.86 -17.61 3.05
C LYS A 635 16.72 -16.60 3.13
N ILE A 636 16.10 -16.46 4.30
CA ILE A 636 15.03 -15.48 4.53
C ILE A 636 15.62 -14.08 4.73
N LYS A 637 16.78 -13.96 5.38
CA LYS A 637 17.49 -12.71 5.61
C LYS A 637 17.77 -11.93 4.32
N LYS A 638 17.97 -12.64 3.20
CA LYS A 638 18.11 -12.03 1.87
C LYS A 638 16.90 -11.16 1.49
N TYR A 639 15.72 -11.55 1.94
CA TYR A 639 14.45 -10.85 1.68
C TYR A 639 14.06 -9.94 2.84
N SER A 640 14.44 -10.26 4.08
CA SER A 640 13.89 -9.61 5.28
C SER A 640 14.09 -8.10 5.32
N SER A 641 15.17 -7.57 4.75
CA SER A 641 15.42 -6.12 4.66
C SER A 641 14.49 -5.39 3.67
N LYS A 642 13.84 -6.12 2.77
CA LYS A 642 12.86 -5.62 1.80
C LYS A 642 11.43 -6.10 2.13
N MET A 643 11.23 -6.95 3.14
CA MET A 643 9.91 -7.42 3.50
C MET A 643 9.18 -6.32 4.25
N ASN A 644 8.01 -5.92 3.75
CA ASN A 644 7.14 -5.03 4.50
C ASN A 644 6.69 -5.68 5.82
N ALA A 645 6.37 -4.87 6.83
CA ALA A 645 5.94 -5.34 8.14
C ALA A 645 4.74 -6.31 8.06
N ILE A 646 3.78 -6.06 7.16
CA ILE A 646 2.63 -6.96 7.00
C ILE A 646 3.03 -8.32 6.42
N LEU A 647 4.00 -8.37 5.51
CA LEU A 647 4.53 -9.63 4.99
C LEU A 647 5.26 -10.41 6.09
N LYS A 648 5.99 -9.73 7.00
CA LYS A 648 6.61 -10.41 8.16
C LYS A 648 5.56 -11.05 9.07
N VAL A 649 4.39 -10.44 9.25
CA VAL A 649 3.28 -11.05 10.01
C VAL A 649 2.66 -12.22 9.25
N MET A 650 2.36 -12.02 7.96
CA MET A 650 1.71 -13.06 7.16
C MET A 650 2.61 -14.28 6.98
N PHE A 651 3.90 -14.08 6.74
CA PHE A 651 4.86 -15.17 6.54
C PHE A 651 5.10 -15.98 7.82
N SER A 652 5.21 -15.33 8.99
CA SER A 652 5.35 -16.05 10.26
C SER A 652 4.10 -16.86 10.59
N LEU A 653 2.89 -16.31 10.39
CA LEU A 653 1.62 -17.02 10.58
C LEU A 653 1.50 -18.23 9.64
N TYR A 654 1.90 -18.08 8.36
CA TYR A 654 1.97 -19.19 7.42
C TYR A 654 2.88 -20.32 7.92
N LEU A 655 4.06 -19.97 8.45
CA LEU A 655 4.99 -20.96 8.98
C LEU A 655 4.45 -21.65 10.24
N LEU A 656 3.83 -20.91 11.15
CA LEU A 656 3.20 -21.46 12.34
C LEU A 656 2.09 -22.45 11.96
N ASP A 657 1.26 -22.11 10.97
CA ASP A 657 0.21 -23.00 10.50
C ASP A 657 0.80 -24.24 9.80
N LYS A 658 1.82 -24.08 8.95
CA LYS A 658 2.47 -25.20 8.28
C LYS A 658 3.11 -26.18 9.26
N MET A 659 3.80 -25.68 10.28
CA MET A 659 4.36 -26.52 11.35
C MET A 659 3.28 -27.33 12.05
N ARG A 660 2.15 -26.70 12.35
CA ARG A 660 1.02 -27.35 12.99
C ARG A 660 0.43 -28.46 12.14
N GLN A 661 0.38 -28.28 10.81
CA GLN A 661 -0.12 -29.30 9.88
C GLN A 661 0.81 -30.52 9.84
N GLU A 662 2.13 -30.35 9.96
CA GLU A 662 3.11 -31.45 9.98
C GLU A 662 3.21 -32.20 11.32
N GLU A 663 2.68 -31.63 12.41
CA GLU A 663 2.59 -32.32 13.72
C GLU A 663 1.37 -33.24 13.85
N LYS A 664 0.46 -33.22 12.86
CA LYS A 664 -0.65 -34.17 12.75
C LYS A 664 -0.21 -35.37 11.92
#